data_AF-A0ABD5B2S1-F1
#
_entry.id   AF-A0ABD5B2S1-F1
#
_cell.length_a   1.000
_cell.length_b   1.000
_cell.length_c   1.000
_cell.angle_alpha   90.00
_cell.angle_beta   90.00
_cell.angle_gamma   90.00
#
_symmetry.space_group_name_H-M   'P 1'
#
loop_
_entity.id
_entity.type
_entity.pdbx_description
1 polymer ?
#
loop_
_entity_poly.entity_id
_entity_poly.type
_entity_poly.pdbx_seq_one_letter_code
_entity_poly.pdbx_strand_id
1 'polypeptide(L)'
;MNTIFLFEIQRLRKHWFSYAIAITLMGIGIFCGNNFNMSVSDGIYLNSPYTIGFITGMLSLAVIFIAIIYAIQQLFKDQDSKFYIVLFSFPLSRRKYLNGHFASYFLYTFLSFVFIVLGFIIGQNLRSGSEIQTNFNAWHYIYPLLIFGFLNCFLVCSFLFFISFTTRKKLLVVVGGLLLYVFYMVVLVFSNSPFMAGSLPQSAEAQHLSAIADPFGLSSYFLEAKDLNIQQKNTQVTPFSGILLLNRSLYFTISLALLILTHSLFSFSGAATKKLKKGTLISSESSAVDLVEYKTVNLNFGNIAGIVSALSFARIDLIYLFKNIAIPAISILLLFFTGMEMYAEIEKGIRLPQKFASSGLMAVTISENFHLLGLLIITYFINDLYWRSQVSGFTLIEKSTFFYKNKLTGHFLSSCILLFFFTGILIAEGLVFQWIYHYFHIDWYAYWGAILFNTFPLILFSGLILLINDNIRNRFLALGLSVLAVFLFTGPLSKKLISYPVLRIFSDYVGVYSDFNGYGPYALSFAERLIFGLALVFLLWKLNEFVKAKKWNLKGSVLMIILLIAGIFSANLFMKGYTPKDEEKALADAAGYELKFQKYESFPQPAIKDIKTDIQLYPAANSYQIQGHYSLVNQTGKTIDRILINFSPDLKIESAIFTTTTERKNIDSDITEIVLKKPLEPNENASLDFKLSYHWYTVNGHQSFNAIIENGSFMRISRYYPLIGYQKDRETEDEHIRKEYKLGKLNKLKKAEAPEVFRDDFINLDMTVSTDKNQTAVGTGDLVKHWTKDNRNYFRYTVKSIPFRFAVSSAEYDQKSLIYKGIKMNILYLRKHAENVDHLIRNAKLTLDYCIQNFGQYPFGSITFAEISSFTKGFAATAYPSAVFMPEDMVFHANIHADKKQDVINELAGHELSHLWWGNSLINPDEREGSVMLTETLAMYTEMMLYKKMHGEAKMKERLKIHQQIYDNEKGLSENQPLYKVTAENAHISYSKGAVVMVKLSELIGENKVNMALKNFLENNRYPKKPRSIDLLNEFYKVSPDKRKEIDKLFKEI
;
A
#
# COMPACT_ATOMS: atom_id res chain seq x y z
N MET A 1 -8.62 40.47 33.96
CA MET A 1 -8.52 39.09 33.46
C MET A 1 -9.91 38.50 33.27
N ASN A 2 -10.12 37.63 32.28
CA ASN A 2 -11.42 37.03 32.01
C ASN A 2 -11.74 35.94 33.06
N THR A 3 -12.80 36.11 33.85
CA THR A 3 -13.14 35.23 34.98
C THR A 3 -13.50 33.81 34.53
N ILE A 4 -14.15 33.67 33.36
CA ILE A 4 -14.53 32.37 32.79
C ILE A 4 -13.29 31.57 32.40
N PHE A 5 -12.32 32.24 31.78
CA PHE A 5 -11.04 31.62 31.41
C PHE A 5 -10.27 31.11 32.64
N LEU A 6 -10.20 31.92 33.70
CA LEU A 6 -9.54 31.52 34.95
C LEU A 6 -10.23 30.36 35.64
N PHE A 7 -11.56 30.36 35.66
CA PHE A 7 -12.36 29.27 36.23
C PHE A 7 -12.07 27.95 35.51
N GLU A 8 -12.06 27.96 34.17
CA GLU A 8 -11.75 26.76 33.39
C GLU A 8 -10.32 26.28 33.69
N ILE A 9 -9.31 27.16 33.67
CA ILE A 9 -7.91 26.77 33.98
C ILE A 9 -7.78 26.15 35.39
N GLN A 10 -8.42 26.74 36.40
CA GLN A 10 -8.40 26.19 37.75
C GLN A 10 -9.03 24.80 37.81
N ARG A 11 -10.09 24.56 37.03
CA ARG A 11 -10.73 23.25 36.91
C ARG A 11 -9.78 22.21 36.34
N LEU A 12 -9.04 22.56 35.28
CA LEU A 12 -8.08 21.66 34.65
C LEU A 12 -6.99 21.18 35.64
N ARG A 13 -6.42 22.11 36.41
CA ARG A 13 -5.38 21.81 37.42
C ARG A 13 -5.86 20.86 38.53
N LYS A 14 -7.14 20.95 38.90
CA LYS A 14 -7.73 20.16 39.99
C LYS A 14 -8.21 18.76 39.55
N HIS A 15 -8.37 18.53 38.26
CA HIS A 15 -8.96 17.30 37.75
C HIS A 15 -7.86 16.27 37.39
N TRP A 16 -7.71 15.21 38.19
CA TRP A 16 -6.61 14.24 38.02
C TRP A 16 -6.56 13.60 36.62
N PHE A 17 -7.73 13.42 35.99
CA PHE A 17 -7.85 12.86 34.64
C PHE A 17 -7.13 13.71 33.57
N SER A 18 -6.96 15.02 33.80
CA SER A 18 -6.19 15.90 32.90
C SER A 18 -4.72 15.47 32.81
N TYR A 19 -4.12 15.04 33.92
CA TYR A 19 -2.75 14.52 33.94
C TYR A 19 -2.65 13.17 33.26
N ALA A 20 -3.64 12.29 33.44
CA ALA A 20 -3.70 11.00 32.76
C ALA A 20 -3.80 11.17 31.23
N ILE A 21 -4.60 12.12 30.75
CA ILE A 21 -4.68 12.49 29.33
C ILE A 21 -3.31 12.98 28.83
N ALA A 22 -2.66 13.90 29.56
CA ALA A 22 -1.35 14.43 29.18
C ALA A 22 -0.29 13.32 29.05
N ILE A 23 -0.22 12.40 30.03
CA ILE A 23 0.68 11.23 29.98
C ILE A 23 0.35 10.33 28.80
N THR A 24 -0.93 10.09 28.52
CA THR A 24 -1.36 9.24 27.40
C THR A 24 -0.97 9.88 26.06
N LEU A 25 -1.22 11.17 25.88
CA LEU A 25 -0.85 11.91 24.67
C LEU A 25 0.68 11.94 24.47
N MET A 26 1.44 12.11 25.56
CA MET A 26 2.89 12.04 25.51
C MET A 26 3.37 10.62 25.18
N GLY A 27 2.74 9.58 25.71
CA GLY A 27 3.01 8.18 25.36
C GLY A 27 2.73 7.87 23.88
N ILE A 28 1.63 8.40 23.33
CA ILE A 28 1.34 8.34 21.89
C ILE A 28 2.45 9.04 21.11
N GLY A 29 2.86 10.24 21.54
CA GLY A 29 3.99 10.96 20.96
C GLY A 29 5.28 10.14 20.98
N ILE A 30 5.66 9.54 22.11
CA ILE A 30 6.86 8.70 22.25
C ILE A 30 6.80 7.52 21.29
N PHE A 31 5.65 6.85 21.22
CA PHE A 31 5.44 5.75 20.30
C PHE A 31 5.64 6.19 18.85
N CYS A 32 5.05 7.33 18.45
CA CYS A 32 5.23 7.89 17.11
C CYS A 32 6.69 8.26 16.84
N GLY A 33 7.37 8.92 17.78
CA GLY A 33 8.76 9.32 17.63
C GLY A 33 9.70 8.12 17.44
N ASN A 34 9.46 7.02 18.17
CA ASN A 34 10.33 5.86 18.18
C ASN A 34 10.04 4.87 17.03
N ASN A 35 8.77 4.58 16.75
CA ASN A 35 8.36 3.50 15.85
C ASN A 35 7.87 3.95 14.47
N PHE A 36 7.54 5.23 14.30
CA PHE A 36 6.96 5.71 13.05
C PHE A 36 8.08 6.06 12.06
N ASN A 37 8.30 5.16 11.10
CA ASN A 37 9.38 5.25 10.12
C ASN A 37 8.83 5.73 8.79
N MET A 38 8.48 7.01 8.70
CA MET A 38 8.23 7.65 7.40
C MET A 38 9.50 8.36 6.95
N SER A 39 10.47 7.59 6.46
CA SER A 39 11.51 8.19 5.62
C SER A 39 10.86 8.57 4.29
N VAL A 40 10.98 9.84 3.91
CA VAL A 40 10.45 10.32 2.62
C VAL A 40 11.28 9.80 1.45
N SER A 41 12.57 9.52 1.69
CA SER A 41 13.50 8.95 0.73
C SER A 41 14.84 8.62 1.39
N ASP A 42 15.62 7.75 0.75
CA ASP A 42 16.95 7.36 1.20
C ASP A 42 17.89 8.58 1.27
N GLY A 43 18.62 8.69 2.38
CA GLY A 43 19.55 9.80 2.65
C GLY A 43 18.96 11.01 3.38
N ILE A 44 17.62 11.11 3.53
CA ILE A 44 17.00 12.12 4.41
C ILE A 44 16.89 11.55 5.83
N TYR A 45 17.55 12.18 6.81
CA TYR A 45 17.51 11.72 8.19
C TYR A 45 16.10 11.86 8.79
N LEU A 46 15.76 10.94 9.68
CA LEU A 46 14.46 10.94 10.35
C LEU A 46 14.25 12.19 11.22
N ASN A 47 15.31 12.69 11.85
CA ASN A 47 15.31 13.94 12.64
C ASN A 47 15.79 15.16 11.85
N SER A 48 15.77 15.09 10.52
CA SER A 48 15.98 16.26 9.67
C SER A 48 14.87 17.30 9.90
N PRO A 49 15.15 18.60 9.71
CA PRO A 49 14.13 19.63 9.81
C PRO A 49 12.98 19.42 8.80
N TYR A 50 13.26 18.83 7.63
CA TYR A 50 12.24 18.48 6.66
C TYR A 50 11.30 17.38 7.16
N THR A 51 11.86 16.24 7.63
CA THR A 51 11.06 15.11 8.12
C THR A 51 10.28 15.49 9.38
N ILE A 52 10.88 16.26 10.31
CA ILE A 52 10.18 16.75 11.50
C ILE A 52 9.03 17.68 11.10
N GLY A 53 9.23 18.57 10.13
CA GLY A 53 8.18 19.45 9.61
C GLY A 53 7.02 18.67 9.01
N PHE A 54 7.32 17.70 8.15
CA PHE A 54 6.35 16.78 7.56
C PHE A 54 5.54 16.01 8.62
N ILE A 55 6.23 15.30 9.54
CA ILE A 55 5.57 14.50 10.58
C ILE A 55 4.76 15.38 11.52
N THR A 56 5.26 16.56 11.92
CA THR A 56 4.51 17.49 12.78
C THR A 56 3.25 18.01 12.08
N GLY A 57 3.34 18.34 10.79
CA GLY A 57 2.18 18.72 9.99
C GLY A 57 1.15 17.59 9.91
N MET A 58 1.58 16.34 9.72
CA MET A 58 0.67 15.19 9.69
C MET A 58 0.05 14.92 11.07
N LEU A 59 0.83 14.94 12.14
CA LEU A 59 0.34 14.81 13.51
C LEU A 59 -0.66 15.91 13.87
N SER A 60 -0.56 17.10 13.26
CA SER A 60 -1.50 18.19 13.49
C SER A 60 -2.94 17.88 13.05
N LEU A 61 -3.16 16.84 12.23
CA LEU A 61 -4.52 16.34 11.95
C LEU A 61 -5.21 15.79 13.20
N ALA A 62 -4.45 15.28 14.17
CA ALA A 62 -4.99 14.82 15.46
C ALA A 62 -5.69 15.95 16.25
N VAL A 63 -5.34 17.21 15.95
CA VAL A 63 -5.99 18.40 16.53
C VAL A 63 -7.49 18.38 16.28
N ILE A 64 -7.96 17.89 15.13
CA ILE A 64 -9.40 17.78 14.82
C ILE A 64 -10.12 16.96 15.90
N PHE A 65 -9.59 15.77 16.20
CA PHE A 65 -10.18 14.86 17.18
C PHE A 65 -10.12 15.43 18.59
N ILE A 66 -8.96 15.98 18.98
CA ILE A 66 -8.75 16.62 20.28
C ILE A 66 -9.75 17.78 20.46
N ALA A 67 -9.87 18.63 19.45
CA ALA A 67 -10.76 19.78 19.45
C ALA A 67 -12.24 19.36 19.53
N ILE A 68 -12.68 18.35 18.78
CA ILE A 68 -14.06 17.82 18.89
C ILE A 68 -14.37 17.36 20.31
N ILE A 69 -13.46 16.61 20.94
CA ILE A 69 -13.65 16.09 22.30
C ILE A 69 -13.80 17.26 23.29
N TYR A 70 -12.88 18.24 23.25
CA TYR A 70 -12.97 19.40 24.13
C TYR A 70 -14.17 20.29 23.82
N ALA A 71 -14.58 20.43 22.56
CA ALA A 71 -15.76 21.19 22.19
C ALA A 71 -17.02 20.60 22.85
N ILE A 72 -17.22 19.28 22.73
CA ILE A 72 -18.36 18.58 23.34
C ILE A 72 -18.34 18.67 24.87
N GLN A 73 -17.17 18.56 25.49
CA GLN A 73 -17.06 18.57 26.95
C GLN A 73 -17.12 19.97 27.57
N GLN A 74 -16.63 20.98 26.88
CA GLN A 74 -16.45 22.33 27.44
C GLN A 74 -17.48 23.31 26.92
N LEU A 75 -17.74 23.34 25.60
CA LEU A 75 -18.62 24.34 24.99
C LEU A 75 -20.10 23.99 25.18
N PHE A 76 -20.44 22.71 25.32
CA PHE A 76 -21.81 22.26 25.58
C PHE A 76 -22.11 21.98 27.06
N LYS A 77 -21.12 22.09 27.94
CA LYS A 77 -21.25 21.77 29.37
C LYS A 77 -22.43 22.47 30.03
N ASP A 78 -22.56 23.77 29.79
CA ASP A 78 -23.61 24.59 30.41
C ASP A 78 -24.99 24.24 29.86
N GLN A 79 -25.07 23.81 28.60
CA GLN A 79 -26.29 23.34 27.96
C GLN A 79 -26.72 21.97 28.49
N ASP A 80 -25.78 21.02 28.60
CA ASP A 80 -26.04 19.66 29.08
C ASP A 80 -26.50 19.63 30.53
N SER A 81 -25.87 20.45 31.38
CA SER A 81 -26.23 20.60 32.79
C SER A 81 -27.44 21.51 33.01
N LYS A 82 -27.97 22.13 31.95
CA LYS A 82 -28.97 23.21 31.99
C LYS A 82 -28.55 24.42 32.84
N PHE A 83 -27.28 24.52 33.22
CA PHE A 83 -26.74 25.60 34.04
C PHE A 83 -26.73 26.95 33.30
N TYR A 84 -26.80 26.94 31.97
CA TYR A 84 -26.89 28.16 31.16
C TYR A 84 -28.06 29.08 31.56
N ILE A 85 -29.15 28.53 32.13
CA ILE A 85 -30.31 29.30 32.61
C ILE A 85 -29.89 30.24 33.76
N VAL A 86 -29.05 29.75 34.67
CA VAL A 86 -28.52 30.52 35.80
C VAL A 86 -27.36 31.41 35.34
N LEU A 87 -26.51 30.91 34.44
CA LEU A 87 -25.36 31.67 33.97
C LEU A 87 -25.76 32.92 33.18
N PHE A 88 -26.80 32.82 32.35
CA PHE A 88 -27.27 33.93 31.51
C PHE A 88 -28.12 34.96 32.25
N SER A 89 -28.49 34.72 33.52
CA SER A 89 -29.12 35.74 34.36
C SER A 89 -28.13 36.72 35.02
N PHE A 90 -26.82 36.43 34.97
CA PHE A 90 -25.78 37.35 35.43
C PHE A 90 -25.45 38.41 34.37
N PRO A 91 -24.94 39.60 34.77
CA PRO A 91 -24.55 40.68 33.85
C PRO A 91 -23.24 40.35 33.10
N LEU A 92 -23.24 39.29 32.30
CA LEU A 92 -22.09 38.85 31.52
C LEU A 92 -22.07 39.52 30.15
N SER A 93 -20.96 40.18 29.84
CA SER A 93 -20.70 40.70 28.49
C SER A 93 -20.55 39.53 27.49
N ARG A 94 -21.21 39.64 26.33
CA ARG A 94 -21.08 38.69 25.21
C ARG A 94 -19.62 38.44 24.84
N ARG A 95 -18.83 39.52 24.73
CA ARG A 95 -17.41 39.45 24.37
C ARG A 95 -16.59 38.72 25.43
N LYS A 96 -16.82 39.01 26.71
CA LYS A 96 -16.14 38.32 27.82
C LYS A 96 -16.52 36.84 27.86
N TYR A 97 -17.79 36.50 27.62
CA TYR A 97 -18.26 35.11 27.58
C TYR A 97 -17.55 34.32 26.47
N LEU A 98 -17.67 34.76 25.22
CA LEU A 98 -17.11 34.06 24.07
C LEU A 98 -15.58 34.01 24.10
N ASN A 99 -14.89 35.12 24.39
CA ASN A 99 -13.43 35.12 24.44
C ASN A 99 -12.89 34.21 25.56
N GLY A 100 -13.61 34.07 26.67
CA GLY A 100 -13.20 33.22 27.79
C GLY A 100 -13.27 31.75 27.45
N HIS A 101 -14.38 31.32 26.84
CA HIS A 101 -14.54 29.96 26.36
C HIS A 101 -13.60 29.64 25.20
N PHE A 102 -13.46 30.54 24.21
CA PHE A 102 -12.55 30.30 23.10
C PHE A 102 -11.09 30.20 23.55
N ALA A 103 -10.61 31.14 24.38
CA ALA A 103 -9.22 31.13 24.84
C ALA A 103 -8.88 29.87 25.65
N SER A 104 -9.80 29.39 26.50
CA SER A 104 -9.58 28.16 27.27
C SER A 104 -9.65 26.91 26.38
N TYR A 105 -10.61 26.85 25.47
CA TYR A 105 -10.75 25.77 24.50
C TYR A 105 -9.53 25.64 23.56
N PHE A 106 -9.07 26.76 23.02
CA PHE A 106 -7.86 26.82 22.20
C PHE A 106 -6.63 26.40 23.00
N LEU A 107 -6.44 26.92 24.21
CA LEU A 107 -5.30 26.59 25.06
C LEU A 107 -5.25 25.09 25.38
N TYR A 108 -6.38 24.45 25.68
CA TYR A 108 -6.43 23.01 25.96
C TYR A 108 -6.07 22.17 24.76
N THR A 109 -6.59 22.54 23.60
CA THR A 109 -6.30 21.86 22.33
C THR A 109 -4.83 22.00 21.97
N PHE A 110 -4.28 23.22 22.04
CA PHE A 110 -2.89 23.50 21.74
C PHE A 110 -1.93 22.82 22.72
N LEU A 111 -2.21 22.87 24.03
CA LEU A 111 -1.36 22.19 25.03
C LEU A 111 -1.37 20.66 24.86
N SER A 112 -2.52 20.09 24.49
CA SER A 112 -2.62 18.66 24.16
C SER A 112 -1.75 18.29 22.97
N PHE A 113 -1.73 19.12 21.93
CA PHE A 113 -0.84 18.92 20.79
C PHE A 113 0.64 19.10 21.16
N VAL A 114 0.96 20.07 22.03
CA VAL A 114 2.32 20.22 22.58
C VAL A 114 2.77 18.95 23.31
N PHE A 115 1.90 18.28 24.09
CA PHE A 115 2.26 17.02 24.73
C PHE A 115 2.55 15.89 23.72
N ILE A 116 1.82 15.82 22.60
CA ILE A 116 2.14 14.89 21.52
C ILE A 116 3.52 15.21 20.93
N VAL A 117 3.81 16.48 20.62
CA VAL A 117 5.10 16.89 20.04
C VAL A 117 6.26 16.68 21.02
N LEU A 118 6.06 16.92 22.32
CA LEU A 118 7.06 16.61 23.36
C LEU A 118 7.32 15.10 23.43
N GLY A 119 6.26 14.29 23.38
CA GLY A 119 6.41 12.85 23.29
C GLY A 119 7.17 12.44 22.04
N PHE A 120 6.84 13.03 20.89
CA PHE A 120 7.51 12.77 19.61
C PHE A 120 9.00 13.09 19.67
N ILE A 121 9.37 14.24 20.26
CA ILE A 121 10.77 14.61 20.51
C ILE A 121 11.45 13.53 21.36
N ILE A 122 10.85 13.11 22.48
CA ILE A 122 11.43 12.09 23.36
C ILE A 122 11.61 10.78 22.60
N GLY A 123 10.56 10.29 21.93
CA GLY A 123 10.58 9.05 21.16
C GLY A 123 11.62 9.05 20.06
N GLN A 124 11.79 10.17 19.37
CA GLN A 124 12.77 10.30 18.29
C GLN A 124 14.20 10.30 18.81
N ASN A 125 14.46 10.93 19.96
CA ASN A 125 15.79 10.92 20.59
C ASN A 125 16.14 9.59 21.27
N LEU A 126 15.18 8.68 21.47
CA LEU A 126 15.45 7.31 21.91
C LEU A 126 16.01 6.42 20.80
N ARG A 127 15.94 6.87 19.55
CA ARG A 127 16.42 6.10 18.39
C ARG A 127 17.94 6.19 18.28
N SER A 128 18.53 5.10 17.82
CA SER A 128 19.94 4.99 17.45
C SER A 128 20.07 4.40 16.05
N GLY A 129 21.15 4.72 15.34
CA GLY A 129 21.38 4.20 13.98
C GLY A 129 21.97 5.25 13.03
N SER A 130 22.23 4.83 11.80
CA SER A 130 22.69 5.70 10.70
C SER A 130 21.59 6.61 10.14
N GLU A 131 20.32 6.32 10.43
CA GLU A 131 19.15 7.06 9.93
C GLU A 131 18.81 8.33 10.73
N ILE A 132 19.52 8.58 11.84
CA ILE A 132 19.31 9.73 12.70
C ILE A 132 20.60 10.54 12.88
N GLN A 133 20.49 11.87 12.84
CA GLN A 133 21.61 12.75 13.17
C GLN A 133 21.88 12.71 14.68
N THR A 134 23.15 12.81 15.05
CA THR A 134 23.59 12.82 16.46
C THR A 134 23.22 14.10 17.21
N ASN A 135 23.01 15.20 16.49
CA ASN A 135 22.86 16.52 17.09
C ASN A 135 21.38 16.88 17.24
N PHE A 136 20.97 17.25 18.45
CA PHE A 136 19.64 17.79 18.71
C PHE A 136 19.58 19.28 18.38
N ASN A 137 18.63 19.68 17.54
CA ASN A 137 18.32 21.09 17.27
C ASN A 137 16.87 21.39 17.63
N ALA A 138 16.67 22.20 18.68
CA ALA A 138 15.33 22.58 19.15
C ALA A 138 14.52 23.33 18.08
N TRP A 139 15.18 24.11 17.21
CA TRP A 139 14.49 24.89 16.18
C TRP A 139 13.79 24.00 15.15
N HIS A 140 14.32 22.81 14.87
CA HIS A 140 13.69 21.84 13.97
C HIS A 140 12.29 21.43 14.44
N TYR A 141 11.99 21.52 15.74
CA TYR A 141 10.70 21.16 16.33
C TYR A 141 9.83 22.37 16.65
N ILE A 142 10.43 23.47 17.12
CA ILE A 142 9.69 24.70 17.45
C ILE A 142 9.10 25.32 16.19
N TYR A 143 9.85 25.36 15.08
CA TYR A 143 9.38 25.96 13.83
C TYR A 143 8.10 25.27 13.29
N PRO A 144 8.05 23.93 13.13
CA PRO A 144 6.83 23.23 12.72
C PRO A 144 5.71 23.31 13.76
N LEU A 145 6.03 23.34 15.07
CA LEU A 145 5.03 23.52 16.12
C LEU A 145 4.28 24.86 15.98
N LEU A 146 4.96 25.93 15.57
CA LEU A 146 4.34 27.23 15.33
C LEU A 146 3.52 27.24 14.04
N ILE A 147 4.08 26.75 12.94
CA ILE A 147 3.43 26.83 11.62
C ILE A 147 2.27 25.85 11.46
N PHE A 148 2.42 24.64 11.99
CA PHE A 148 1.37 23.63 11.94
C PHE A 148 0.60 23.59 13.25
N GLY A 149 1.27 23.37 14.38
CA GLY A 149 0.59 23.18 15.66
C GLY A 149 -0.28 24.37 16.05
N PHE A 150 0.28 25.57 16.14
CA PHE A 150 -0.45 26.76 16.59
C PHE A 150 -1.54 27.18 15.57
N LEU A 151 -1.18 27.32 14.29
CA LEU A 151 -2.13 27.79 13.27
C LEU A 151 -3.25 26.78 13.00
N ASN A 152 -2.95 25.48 12.94
CA ASN A 152 -3.99 24.47 12.72
C ASN A 152 -4.89 24.34 13.96
N CYS A 153 -4.35 24.42 15.19
CA CYS A 153 -5.19 24.53 16.39
C CYS A 153 -6.10 25.75 16.33
N PHE A 154 -5.59 26.90 15.88
CA PHE A 154 -6.36 28.14 15.82
C PHE A 154 -7.50 28.04 14.81
N LEU A 155 -7.24 27.49 13.63
CA LEU A 155 -8.24 27.24 12.59
C LEU A 155 -9.32 26.26 13.04
N VAL A 156 -8.92 25.07 13.47
CA VAL A 156 -9.85 24.01 13.89
C VAL A 156 -10.70 24.49 15.06
N CYS A 157 -10.09 25.13 16.06
CA CYS A 157 -10.84 25.66 17.20
C CYS A 157 -11.82 26.75 16.75
N SER A 158 -11.41 27.70 15.90
CA SER A 158 -12.28 28.79 15.44
C SER A 158 -13.49 28.26 14.66
N PHE A 159 -13.26 27.29 13.77
CA PHE A 159 -14.30 26.65 12.98
C PHE A 159 -15.30 25.86 13.84
N LEU A 160 -14.83 24.98 14.72
CA LEU A 160 -15.70 24.18 15.59
C LEU A 160 -16.41 25.05 16.65
N PHE A 161 -15.76 26.10 17.13
CA PHE A 161 -16.36 27.07 18.05
C PHE A 161 -17.51 27.83 17.39
N PHE A 162 -17.31 28.28 16.14
CA PHE A 162 -18.36 28.88 15.32
C PHE A 162 -19.57 27.95 15.19
N ILE A 163 -19.37 26.69 14.79
CA ILE A 163 -20.47 25.71 14.66
C ILE A 163 -21.15 25.46 16.01
N SER A 164 -20.39 25.32 17.09
CA SER A 164 -20.91 25.03 18.42
C SER A 164 -21.91 26.09 18.88
N PHE A 165 -21.55 27.37 18.76
CA PHE A 165 -22.37 28.47 19.27
C PHE A 165 -23.48 28.93 18.33
N THR A 166 -23.33 28.73 17.02
CA THR A 166 -24.37 29.05 16.03
C THR A 166 -25.45 27.97 15.98
N THR A 167 -25.06 26.69 15.96
CA THR A 167 -26.01 25.58 15.77
C THR A 167 -26.55 25.00 17.07
N ARG A 168 -25.76 25.06 18.16
CA ARG A 168 -26.06 24.44 19.47
C ARG A 168 -26.39 22.94 19.39
N LYS A 169 -25.85 22.25 18.38
CA LYS A 169 -26.01 20.80 18.18
C LYS A 169 -24.64 20.12 18.15
N LYS A 170 -24.37 19.25 19.14
CA LYS A 170 -23.13 18.46 19.24
C LYS A 170 -22.80 17.69 17.96
N LEU A 171 -23.83 17.11 17.34
CA LEU A 171 -23.66 16.32 16.11
C LEU A 171 -23.09 17.15 14.96
N LEU A 172 -23.47 18.41 14.81
CA LEU A 172 -22.95 19.27 13.75
C LEU A 172 -21.48 19.66 13.99
N VAL A 173 -21.01 19.66 15.24
CA VAL A 173 -19.59 19.88 15.57
C VAL A 173 -18.77 18.67 15.16
N VAL A 174 -19.26 17.46 15.43
CA VAL A 174 -18.61 16.21 14.99
C VAL A 174 -18.57 16.16 13.47
N VAL A 175 -19.70 16.39 12.81
CA VAL A 175 -19.80 16.41 11.33
C VAL A 175 -18.90 17.50 10.75
N GLY A 176 -18.87 18.69 11.34
CA GLY A 176 -18.00 19.78 10.88
C GLY A 176 -16.53 19.42 10.92
N GLY A 177 -16.03 18.89 12.04
CA GLY A 177 -14.62 18.49 12.14
C GLY A 177 -14.27 17.35 11.18
N LEU A 178 -15.20 16.41 10.98
CA LEU A 178 -15.04 15.33 10.02
C LEU A 178 -15.03 15.83 8.56
N LEU A 179 -15.88 16.80 8.21
CA LEU A 179 -15.86 17.44 6.89
C LEU A 179 -14.56 18.22 6.67
N LEU A 180 -13.99 18.85 7.71
CA LEU A 180 -12.70 19.53 7.61
C LEU A 180 -11.56 18.53 7.32
N TYR A 181 -11.60 17.35 7.94
CA TYR A 181 -10.66 16.26 7.64
C TYR A 181 -10.82 15.75 6.21
N VAL A 182 -12.05 15.49 5.77
CA VAL A 182 -12.29 15.04 4.39
C VAL A 182 -11.90 16.08 3.37
N PHE A 183 -12.21 17.36 3.59
CA PHE A 183 -11.77 18.45 2.72
C PHE A 183 -10.24 18.49 2.61
N TYR A 184 -9.52 18.31 3.72
CA TYR A 184 -8.07 18.18 3.69
C TYR A 184 -7.60 16.99 2.84
N MET A 185 -8.20 15.80 3.01
CA MET A 185 -7.84 14.61 2.24
C MET A 185 -8.04 14.83 0.73
N VAL A 186 -9.15 15.44 0.31
CA VAL A 186 -9.42 15.82 -1.09
C VAL A 186 -8.33 16.71 -1.64
N VAL A 187 -7.97 17.75 -0.90
CA VAL A 187 -6.94 18.69 -1.33
C VAL A 187 -5.59 18.00 -1.44
N LEU A 188 -5.27 17.10 -0.50
CA LEU A 188 -3.99 16.39 -0.46
C LEU A 188 -3.78 15.47 -1.67
N VAL A 189 -4.84 14.88 -2.24
CA VAL A 189 -4.76 14.07 -3.48
C VAL A 189 -4.12 14.86 -4.62
N PHE A 190 -4.34 16.19 -4.66
CA PHE A 190 -3.79 17.06 -5.69
C PHE A 190 -2.39 17.62 -5.36
N SER A 191 -1.84 17.32 -4.18
CA SER A 191 -0.62 17.95 -3.64
C SER A 191 0.71 17.28 -3.99
N ASN A 192 0.67 16.13 -4.68
CA ASN A 192 1.84 15.26 -4.93
C ASN A 192 2.62 14.94 -3.64
N SER A 193 1.91 14.78 -2.52
CA SER A 193 2.48 14.54 -1.20
C SER A 193 3.17 13.17 -1.11
N PRO A 194 4.34 13.07 -0.44
CA PRO A 194 4.94 11.78 -0.07
C PRO A 194 4.04 10.89 0.78
N PHE A 195 3.07 11.47 1.50
CA PHE A 195 2.07 10.71 2.27
C PHE A 195 1.10 9.96 1.37
N MET A 196 0.83 10.50 0.19
CA MET A 196 0.03 9.86 -0.87
C MET A 196 0.97 9.17 -1.86
N ALA A 197 2.00 8.47 -1.37
CA ALA A 197 2.90 7.69 -2.20
C ALA A 197 2.09 6.63 -2.98
N GLY A 198 1.98 6.81 -4.30
CA GLY A 198 1.08 6.06 -5.18
C GLY A 198 0.01 6.91 -5.87
N SER A 199 -0.23 8.13 -5.37
CA SER A 199 -1.02 9.13 -6.10
C SER A 199 -0.28 9.57 -7.36
N LEU A 200 -1.08 9.83 -8.39
CA LEU A 200 -0.58 10.01 -9.73
C LEU A 200 0.11 11.38 -9.88
N PRO A 201 1.09 11.52 -10.78
CA PRO A 201 1.68 12.82 -11.07
C PRO A 201 0.60 13.83 -11.44
N GLN A 202 0.33 14.77 -10.53
CA GLN A 202 -0.70 15.80 -10.71
C GLN A 202 -0.14 16.94 -11.56
N SER A 203 -0.98 17.63 -12.35
CA SER A 203 -0.52 18.81 -13.09
C SER A 203 0.05 19.87 -12.13
N ALA A 204 1.00 20.66 -12.60
CA ALA A 204 1.58 21.73 -11.78
C ALA A 204 0.50 22.70 -11.26
N GLU A 205 -0.51 23.00 -12.08
CA GLU A 205 -1.65 23.84 -11.71
C GLU A 205 -2.47 23.24 -10.55
N ALA A 206 -2.74 21.94 -10.60
CA ALA A 206 -3.44 21.23 -9.52
C ALA A 206 -2.62 21.26 -8.21
N GLN A 207 -1.30 21.08 -8.30
CA GLN A 207 -0.41 21.18 -7.14
C GLN A 207 -0.43 22.58 -6.51
N HIS A 208 -0.38 23.64 -7.34
CA HIS A 208 -0.47 25.02 -6.86
C HIS A 208 -1.82 25.32 -6.21
N LEU A 209 -2.94 24.90 -6.83
CA LEU A 209 -4.27 25.09 -6.26
C LEU A 209 -4.40 24.34 -4.93
N SER A 210 -3.92 23.10 -4.87
CA SER A 210 -3.89 22.29 -3.66
C SER A 210 -3.10 22.96 -2.54
N ALA A 211 -1.91 23.48 -2.85
CA ALA A 211 -1.07 24.19 -1.91
C ALA A 211 -1.76 25.43 -1.30
N ILE A 212 -2.63 26.11 -2.06
CA ILE A 212 -3.42 27.25 -1.54
C ILE A 212 -4.64 26.75 -0.76
N ALA A 213 -5.33 25.73 -1.26
CA ALA A 213 -6.56 25.21 -0.69
C ALA A 213 -6.36 24.36 0.58
N ASP A 214 -5.14 23.90 0.89
CA ASP A 214 -4.90 23.01 2.03
C ASP A 214 -5.03 23.74 3.37
N PRO A 215 -6.04 23.41 4.22
CA PRO A 215 -6.23 24.06 5.52
C PRO A 215 -5.14 23.74 6.53
N PHE A 216 -4.44 22.60 6.40
CA PHE A 216 -3.36 22.19 7.30
C PHE A 216 -1.97 22.57 6.80
N GLY A 217 -1.82 22.95 5.52
CA GLY A 217 -0.63 23.59 4.96
C GLY A 217 0.50 22.64 4.56
N LEU A 218 0.26 21.33 4.58
CA LEU A 218 1.23 20.31 4.18
C LEU A 218 1.52 20.38 2.67
N SER A 219 0.49 20.60 1.86
CA SER A 219 0.59 20.73 0.41
C SER A 219 1.50 21.89 0.01
N SER A 220 1.34 23.05 0.67
CA SER A 220 2.24 24.19 0.49
C SER A 220 3.66 23.94 1.00
N TYR A 221 3.81 23.13 2.05
CA TYR A 221 5.11 22.76 2.60
C TYR A 221 5.90 21.86 1.64
N PHE A 222 5.25 20.89 1.01
CA PHE A 222 5.89 20.03 0.00
C PHE A 222 6.28 20.81 -1.26
N LEU A 223 5.40 21.70 -1.72
CA LEU A 223 5.66 22.50 -2.92
C LEU A 223 6.85 23.45 -2.73
N GLU A 224 6.95 24.12 -1.57
CA GLU A 224 8.08 25.00 -1.25
C GLU A 224 9.39 24.20 -1.04
N ALA A 225 9.31 22.98 -0.51
CA ALA A 225 10.47 22.12 -0.27
C ALA A 225 10.92 21.30 -1.51
N LYS A 226 10.22 21.41 -2.64
CA LYS A 226 10.44 20.59 -3.84
C LYS A 226 11.85 20.72 -4.40
N ASP A 227 12.36 21.94 -4.49
CA ASP A 227 13.66 22.24 -5.09
C ASP A 227 14.85 22.11 -4.12
N LEU A 228 14.57 21.77 -2.85
CA LEU A 228 15.64 21.50 -1.88
C LEU A 228 16.28 20.14 -2.15
N ASN A 229 17.61 20.11 -2.22
CA ASN A 229 18.36 18.85 -2.29
C ASN A 229 18.39 18.12 -0.93
N ILE A 230 18.85 16.88 -0.91
CA ILE A 230 18.93 16.05 0.32
C ILE A 230 19.69 16.77 1.44
N GLN A 231 20.85 17.36 1.12
CA GLN A 231 21.68 18.04 2.13
C GLN A 231 20.94 19.25 2.74
N GLN A 232 20.24 20.03 1.92
CA GLN A 232 19.42 21.14 2.37
C GLN A 232 18.26 20.66 3.23
N LYS A 233 17.52 19.62 2.81
CA LYS A 233 16.43 19.02 3.62
C LYS A 233 16.92 18.50 4.97
N ASN A 234 18.17 18.05 5.03
CA ASN A 234 18.83 17.56 6.25
C ASN A 234 19.32 18.66 7.20
N THR A 235 19.53 19.89 6.73
CA THR A 235 20.22 20.94 7.51
C THR A 235 19.44 22.24 7.63
N GLN A 236 18.50 22.50 6.72
CA GLN A 236 17.74 23.74 6.62
C GLN A 236 16.25 23.47 6.79
N VAL A 237 15.58 24.30 7.58
CA VAL A 237 14.11 24.31 7.63
C VAL A 237 13.56 24.80 6.30
N THR A 238 12.44 24.22 5.86
CA THR A 238 11.72 24.73 4.67
C THR A 238 11.45 26.23 4.84
N PRO A 239 11.79 27.08 3.85
CA PRO A 239 11.60 28.51 3.96
C PRO A 239 10.12 28.88 4.24
N PHE A 240 9.89 29.79 5.18
CA PHE A 240 8.55 30.37 5.39
C PHE A 240 8.30 31.52 4.40
N SER A 241 8.27 31.18 3.11
CA SER A 241 8.11 32.10 1.98
C SER A 241 7.07 31.59 1.00
N GLY A 242 6.91 32.31 -0.12
CA GLY A 242 6.16 31.85 -1.27
C GLY A 242 4.73 31.42 -0.92
N ILE A 243 4.39 30.20 -1.32
CA ILE A 243 3.02 29.68 -1.24
C ILE A 243 2.70 29.23 0.19
N LEU A 244 3.71 28.79 0.96
CA LEU A 244 3.54 28.43 2.36
C LEU A 244 3.13 29.65 3.20
N LEU A 245 3.81 30.79 3.03
CA LEU A 245 3.43 32.03 3.71
C LEU A 245 2.01 32.49 3.34
N LEU A 246 1.68 32.45 2.04
CA LEU A 246 0.37 32.83 1.53
C LEU A 246 -0.74 31.95 2.14
N ASN A 247 -0.55 30.63 2.12
CA ASN A 247 -1.49 29.67 2.67
C ASN A 247 -1.71 29.88 4.18
N ARG A 248 -0.62 30.00 4.96
CA ARG A 248 -0.71 30.19 6.43
C ARG A 248 -1.36 31.52 6.80
N SER A 249 -1.11 32.57 6.02
CA SER A 249 -1.76 33.88 6.20
C SER A 249 -3.26 33.81 5.88
N LEU A 250 -3.63 33.17 4.78
CA LEU A 250 -5.03 32.98 4.37
C LEU A 250 -5.85 32.29 5.45
N TYR A 251 -5.38 31.15 5.95
CA TYR A 251 -6.11 30.36 6.94
C TYR A 251 -6.13 31.02 8.33
N PHE A 252 -5.12 31.81 8.68
CA PHE A 252 -5.18 32.67 9.85
C PHE A 252 -6.28 33.73 9.72
N THR A 253 -6.39 34.39 8.57
CA THR A 253 -7.44 35.39 8.30
C THR A 253 -8.84 34.76 8.29
N ILE A 254 -9.01 33.57 7.69
CA ILE A 254 -10.27 32.81 7.75
C ILE A 254 -10.66 32.50 9.20
N SER A 255 -9.70 32.07 10.01
CA SER A 255 -9.93 31.77 11.43
C SER A 255 -10.43 33.01 12.19
N LEU A 256 -9.81 34.17 11.96
CA LEU A 256 -10.23 35.43 12.57
C LEU A 256 -11.63 35.85 12.11
N ALA A 257 -11.93 35.70 10.82
CA ALA A 257 -13.25 35.98 10.26
C ALA A 257 -14.33 35.10 10.91
N LEU A 258 -14.08 33.80 11.11
CA LEU A 258 -15.00 32.88 11.80
C LEU A 258 -15.27 33.30 13.25
N LEU A 259 -14.25 33.78 13.97
CA LEU A 259 -14.43 34.31 15.32
C LEU A 259 -15.29 35.57 15.34
N ILE A 260 -15.03 36.52 14.42
CA ILE A 260 -15.83 37.75 14.28
C ILE A 260 -17.29 37.40 13.96
N LEU A 261 -17.51 36.46 13.03
CA LEU A 261 -18.84 35.95 12.70
C LEU A 261 -19.52 35.32 13.91
N THR A 262 -18.79 34.53 14.72
CA THR A 262 -19.33 33.95 15.96
C THR A 262 -19.82 35.02 16.93
N HIS A 263 -19.06 36.11 17.12
CA HIS A 263 -19.46 37.24 17.96
C HIS A 263 -20.74 37.93 17.44
N SER A 264 -20.86 38.04 16.12
CA SER A 264 -22.02 38.68 15.48
C SER A 264 -23.30 37.85 15.60
N LEU A 265 -23.22 36.53 15.39
CA LEU A 265 -24.37 35.63 15.35
C LEU A 265 -24.81 35.12 16.73
N PHE A 266 -23.91 35.06 17.70
CA PHE A 266 -24.25 34.53 19.02
C PHE A 266 -25.24 35.43 19.77
N SER A 267 -26.26 34.83 20.39
CA SER A 267 -27.21 35.53 21.26
C SER A 267 -27.51 34.75 22.54
N PHE A 268 -27.65 35.44 23.67
CA PHE A 268 -28.06 34.81 24.95
C PHE A 268 -29.54 34.37 24.92
N SER A 269 -30.36 34.98 24.04
CA SER A 269 -31.81 34.83 23.96
C SER A 269 -32.32 33.55 23.24
N GLY A 270 -31.42 32.73 22.69
CA GLY A 270 -31.77 31.52 21.93
C GLY A 270 -32.48 30.39 22.71
N ALA A 271 -32.72 30.54 24.02
CA ALA A 271 -33.51 29.60 24.82
C ALA A 271 -34.94 30.10 25.15
N ALA A 272 -35.22 31.40 24.94
CA ALA A 272 -36.49 32.02 25.38
C ALA A 272 -37.41 32.46 24.21
N THR A 273 -37.01 32.23 22.96
CA THR A 273 -37.77 32.63 21.76
C THR A 273 -38.29 31.45 20.93
N LYS A 274 -38.58 30.30 21.55
CA LYS A 274 -39.79 29.60 21.09
C LYS A 274 -40.92 30.54 21.47
N LYS A 275 -41.51 31.23 20.48
CA LYS A 275 -42.90 31.69 20.55
C LYS A 275 -43.62 30.59 21.32
N LEU A 276 -44.06 30.87 22.54
CA LEU A 276 -45.11 30.08 23.15
C LEU A 276 -46.16 30.06 22.04
N LYS A 277 -46.28 28.94 21.33
CA LYS A 277 -47.55 28.58 20.72
C LYS A 277 -48.49 28.85 21.89
N LYS A 278 -49.38 29.83 21.76
CA LYS A 278 -50.55 29.93 22.64
C LYS A 278 -51.09 28.52 22.61
N GLY A 279 -50.74 27.74 23.63
CA GLY A 279 -51.43 26.52 23.91
C GLY A 279 -52.83 27.06 24.12
N THR A 280 -53.73 26.70 23.23
CA THR A 280 -55.12 26.56 23.60
C THR A 280 -55.06 25.90 24.97
N LEU A 281 -55.45 26.64 26.01
CA LEU A 281 -55.76 26.06 27.29
C LEU A 281 -56.76 24.96 26.94
N ILE A 282 -56.29 23.71 26.94
CA ILE A 282 -57.19 22.58 26.94
C ILE A 282 -57.86 22.74 28.30
N SER A 283 -59.06 23.31 28.29
CA SER A 283 -60.02 23.13 29.35
C SER A 283 -60.04 21.65 29.63
N SER A 284 -59.62 21.27 30.83
CA SER A 284 -59.85 19.94 31.35
C SER A 284 -61.36 19.78 31.51
N GLU A 285 -62.05 19.49 30.41
CA GLU A 285 -63.32 18.80 30.51
C GLU A 285 -62.99 17.44 31.12
N SER A 286 -63.56 17.22 32.30
CA SER A 286 -63.70 15.91 32.92
C SER A 286 -64.45 15.00 31.96
N SER A 287 -63.74 14.41 30.99
CA SER A 287 -64.23 13.24 30.29
C SER A 287 -64.32 12.14 31.34
N ALA A 288 -65.54 11.68 31.63
CA ALA A 288 -65.73 10.43 32.37
C ALA A 288 -64.91 9.36 31.64
N VAL A 289 -63.82 8.94 32.26
CA VAL A 289 -63.02 7.84 31.75
C VAL A 289 -63.88 6.60 31.93
N ASP A 290 -64.40 6.06 30.83
CA ASP A 290 -64.97 4.71 30.86
C ASP A 290 -63.91 3.79 31.46
N LEU A 291 -64.23 3.23 32.62
CA LEU A 291 -63.41 2.22 33.29
C LEU A 291 -63.41 0.99 32.39
N VAL A 292 -62.44 0.93 31.48
CA VAL A 292 -62.19 -0.26 30.67
C VAL A 292 -61.90 -1.40 31.64
N GLU A 293 -62.70 -2.47 31.55
CA GLU A 293 -62.52 -3.68 32.33
C GLU A 293 -61.07 -4.15 32.23
N TYR A 294 -60.40 -4.25 33.38
CA TYR A 294 -59.02 -4.72 33.47
C TYR A 294 -58.97 -6.19 33.03
N LYS A 295 -58.54 -6.44 31.80
CA LYS A 295 -58.22 -7.80 31.32
C LYS A 295 -56.81 -8.17 31.74
N THR A 296 -56.69 -9.20 32.58
CA THR A 296 -55.42 -9.87 32.85
C THR A 296 -54.96 -10.57 31.58
N VAL A 297 -53.80 -10.17 31.06
CA VAL A 297 -53.16 -10.86 29.93
C VAL A 297 -52.25 -11.94 30.49
N ASN A 298 -52.34 -13.17 29.96
CA ASN A 298 -51.40 -14.24 30.30
C ASN A 298 -49.98 -13.83 29.88
N LEU A 299 -49.09 -13.65 30.86
CA LEU A 299 -47.70 -13.27 30.63
C LEU A 299 -46.92 -14.48 30.10
N ASN A 300 -46.40 -14.38 28.87
CA ASN A 300 -45.53 -15.41 28.28
C ASN A 300 -44.07 -14.97 28.34
N PHE A 301 -43.28 -15.60 29.22
CA PHE A 301 -41.84 -15.37 29.36
C PHE A 301 -40.98 -16.46 28.70
N GLY A 302 -41.52 -17.16 27.70
CA GLY A 302 -40.81 -18.20 26.97
C GLY A 302 -39.72 -17.67 26.02
N ASN A 303 -38.98 -18.59 25.40
CA ASN A 303 -37.87 -18.26 24.48
C ASN A 303 -38.30 -17.39 23.29
N ILE A 304 -39.51 -17.58 22.78
CA ILE A 304 -40.08 -16.77 21.68
C ILE A 304 -40.20 -15.31 22.10
N ALA A 305 -40.72 -15.04 23.31
CA ALA A 305 -40.82 -13.69 23.85
C ALA A 305 -39.42 -13.05 24.05
N GLY A 306 -38.40 -13.87 24.36
CA GLY A 306 -37.01 -13.43 24.38
C GLY A 306 -36.50 -12.97 23.01
N ILE A 307 -36.74 -13.75 21.95
CA ILE A 307 -36.36 -13.37 20.57
C ILE A 307 -37.10 -12.10 20.14
N VAL A 308 -38.40 -12.02 20.39
CA VAL A 308 -39.21 -10.83 20.09
C VAL A 308 -38.67 -9.60 20.84
N SER A 309 -38.23 -9.76 22.10
CA SER A 309 -37.59 -8.67 22.85
C SER A 309 -36.27 -8.21 22.21
N ALA A 310 -35.41 -9.13 21.78
CA ALA A 310 -34.17 -8.77 21.08
C ALA A 310 -34.44 -8.03 19.77
N LEU A 311 -35.42 -8.51 18.97
CA LEU A 311 -35.89 -7.83 17.76
C LEU A 311 -36.51 -6.46 18.05
N SER A 312 -37.20 -6.30 19.19
CA SER A 312 -37.76 -5.02 19.60
C SER A 312 -36.67 -4.01 19.95
N PHE A 313 -35.63 -4.41 20.69
CA PHE A 313 -34.46 -3.56 20.92
C PHE A 313 -33.82 -3.17 19.59
N ALA A 314 -33.63 -4.13 18.68
CA ALA A 314 -33.03 -3.86 17.39
C ALA A 314 -33.87 -2.89 16.54
N ARG A 315 -35.19 -3.09 16.51
CA ARG A 315 -36.12 -2.18 15.82
C ARG A 315 -36.04 -0.76 16.36
N ILE A 316 -35.99 -0.58 17.69
CA ILE A 316 -35.90 0.75 18.31
C ILE A 316 -34.57 1.42 17.95
N ASP A 317 -33.48 0.67 17.96
CA ASP A 317 -32.17 1.17 17.57
C ASP A 317 -32.13 1.56 16.09
N LEU A 318 -32.65 0.73 15.19
CA LEU A 318 -32.70 1.03 13.76
C LEU A 318 -33.58 2.26 13.47
N ILE A 319 -34.75 2.38 14.13
CA ILE A 319 -35.59 3.58 14.00
C ILE A 319 -34.82 4.81 14.46
N TYR A 320 -34.09 4.72 15.57
CA TYR A 320 -33.26 5.82 16.05
C TYR A 320 -32.14 6.18 15.07
N LEU A 321 -31.37 5.19 14.61
CA LEU A 321 -30.26 5.37 13.69
C LEU A 321 -30.73 6.01 12.38
N PHE A 322 -31.70 5.40 11.69
CA PHE A 322 -32.13 5.84 10.35
C PHE A 322 -32.99 7.12 10.36
N LYS A 323 -33.56 7.52 11.51
CA LYS A 323 -34.17 8.85 11.68
C LYS A 323 -33.17 9.94 12.09
N ASN A 324 -31.99 9.56 12.54
CA ASN A 324 -30.95 10.50 12.96
C ASN A 324 -30.19 11.03 11.73
N ILE A 325 -29.94 12.34 11.68
CA ILE A 325 -29.16 12.99 10.63
C ILE A 325 -27.71 12.48 10.56
N ALA A 326 -27.22 11.82 11.61
CA ALA A 326 -25.91 11.18 11.66
C ALA A 326 -25.73 10.11 10.57
N ILE A 327 -26.75 9.28 10.29
CA ILE A 327 -26.64 8.21 9.30
C ILE A 327 -26.51 8.76 7.87
N PRO A 328 -27.37 9.67 7.39
CA PRO A 328 -27.17 10.33 6.11
C PRO A 328 -25.83 11.05 6.01
N ALA A 329 -25.41 11.78 7.06
CA ALA A 329 -24.14 12.51 7.04
C ALA A 329 -22.93 11.58 6.90
N ILE A 330 -22.89 10.48 7.66
CA ILE A 330 -21.82 9.48 7.59
C ILE A 330 -21.87 8.73 6.25
N SER A 331 -23.07 8.43 5.74
CA SER A 331 -23.22 7.75 4.44
C SER A 331 -22.69 8.62 3.30
N ILE A 332 -23.04 9.91 3.27
CA ILE A 332 -22.52 10.85 2.26
C ILE A 332 -21.00 10.95 2.37
N LEU A 333 -20.46 11.02 3.57
CA LEU A 333 -19.01 11.08 3.78
C LEU A 333 -18.31 9.82 3.28
N LEU A 334 -18.89 8.65 3.61
CA LEU A 334 -18.33 7.36 3.25
C LEU A 334 -18.35 7.18 1.72
N LEU A 335 -19.49 7.47 1.09
CA LEU A 335 -19.62 7.48 -0.37
C LEU A 335 -18.64 8.47 -0.99
N PHE A 336 -18.57 9.70 -0.52
CA PHE A 336 -17.64 10.68 -1.06
C PHE A 336 -16.17 10.24 -0.95
N PHE A 337 -15.76 9.71 0.21
CA PHE A 337 -14.39 9.25 0.41
C PHE A 337 -14.07 8.03 -0.48
N THR A 338 -14.90 6.98 -0.43
CA THR A 338 -14.68 5.78 -1.24
C THR A 338 -14.84 6.05 -2.74
N GLY A 339 -15.79 6.90 -3.14
CA GLY A 339 -15.96 7.34 -4.51
C GLY A 339 -14.78 8.16 -5.05
N MET A 340 -14.12 8.97 -4.23
CA MET A 340 -12.87 9.61 -4.64
C MET A 340 -11.75 8.60 -4.86
N GLU A 341 -11.62 7.59 -4.00
CA GLU A 341 -10.63 6.52 -4.17
C GLU A 341 -10.95 5.66 -5.40
N MET A 342 -12.23 5.37 -5.67
CA MET A 342 -12.67 4.70 -6.91
C MET A 342 -12.30 5.52 -8.14
N TYR A 343 -12.56 6.83 -8.11
CA TYR A 343 -12.16 7.74 -9.17
C TYR A 343 -10.64 7.73 -9.38
N ALA A 344 -9.85 7.82 -8.31
CA ALA A 344 -8.38 7.79 -8.39
C ALA A 344 -7.82 6.45 -8.89
N GLU A 345 -8.48 5.33 -8.56
CA GLU A 345 -8.08 4.01 -9.05
C GLU A 345 -8.44 3.78 -10.52
N ILE A 346 -9.55 4.34 -10.99
CA ILE A 346 -9.93 4.31 -12.41
C ILE A 346 -9.06 5.28 -13.21
N GLU A 347 -9.00 6.54 -12.79
CA GLU A 347 -8.27 7.61 -13.46
C GLU A 347 -6.80 7.57 -13.05
N LYS A 348 -5.97 6.82 -13.78
CA LYS A 348 -4.52 6.74 -13.53
C LYS A 348 -3.72 7.97 -14.05
N GLY A 349 -4.30 9.16 -13.90
CA GLY A 349 -3.61 10.44 -13.99
C GLY A 349 -3.29 10.85 -15.41
N ILE A 350 -2.18 11.57 -15.62
CA ILE A 350 -1.80 12.09 -16.95
C ILE A 350 -0.93 11.14 -17.77
N ARG A 351 -0.27 10.15 -17.13
CA ARG A 351 0.70 9.26 -17.78
C ARG A 351 0.07 7.95 -18.24
N LEU A 352 -0.61 7.25 -17.32
CA LEU A 352 -1.15 5.91 -17.51
C LEU A 352 -2.62 5.99 -17.98
N PRO A 353 -3.11 5.04 -18.79
CA PRO A 353 -4.49 4.99 -19.23
C PRO A 353 -5.40 4.71 -18.06
N GLN A 354 -6.68 5.04 -18.24
CA GLN A 354 -7.72 4.63 -17.34
C GLN A 354 -7.76 3.11 -17.20
N LYS A 355 -8.00 2.61 -15.98
CA LYS A 355 -8.39 1.21 -15.78
C LYS A 355 -9.86 1.05 -16.10
N PHE A 356 -10.26 -0.15 -16.54
CA PHE A 356 -11.69 -0.44 -16.59
C PHE A 356 -12.27 -0.45 -15.17
N ALA A 357 -13.46 0.13 -15.01
CA ALA A 357 -14.24 0.07 -13.77
C ALA A 357 -14.83 -1.35 -13.59
N SER A 358 -13.97 -2.35 -13.45
CA SER A 358 -14.38 -3.75 -13.24
C SER A 358 -14.89 -3.95 -11.82
N SER A 359 -15.77 -4.95 -11.63
CA SER A 359 -16.29 -5.27 -10.29
C SER A 359 -15.16 -5.67 -9.34
N GLY A 360 -14.09 -6.29 -9.85
CA GLY A 360 -12.87 -6.60 -9.12
C GLY A 360 -12.18 -5.36 -8.56
N LEU A 361 -11.94 -4.36 -9.42
CA LEU A 361 -11.34 -3.08 -9.01
C LEU A 361 -12.20 -2.39 -7.95
N MET A 362 -13.52 -2.25 -8.21
CA MET A 362 -14.44 -1.59 -7.28
C MET A 362 -14.51 -2.30 -5.92
N ALA A 363 -14.56 -3.63 -5.89
CA ALA A 363 -14.63 -4.39 -4.64
C ALA A 363 -13.33 -4.31 -3.82
N VAL A 364 -12.17 -4.30 -4.48
CA VAL A 364 -10.86 -4.11 -3.83
C VAL A 364 -10.77 -2.70 -3.25
N THR A 365 -11.12 -1.66 -4.02
CA THR A 365 -11.11 -0.28 -3.53
C THR A 365 -12.03 -0.08 -2.32
N ILE A 366 -13.22 -0.71 -2.31
CA ILE A 366 -14.10 -0.72 -1.12
C ILE A 366 -13.37 -1.36 0.06
N SER A 367 -12.71 -2.50 -0.15
CA SER A 367 -12.07 -3.26 0.93
C SER A 367 -10.87 -2.53 1.55
N GLU A 368 -10.06 -1.87 0.73
CA GLU A 368 -8.91 -1.10 1.19
C GLU A 368 -9.31 0.14 2.02
N ASN A 369 -10.49 0.70 1.77
CA ASN A 369 -10.90 1.99 2.34
C ASN A 369 -12.00 1.90 3.41
N PHE A 370 -12.87 0.89 3.35
CA PHE A 370 -14.03 0.79 4.24
C PHE A 370 -13.68 0.26 5.63
N HIS A 371 -12.77 -0.70 5.76
CA HIS A 371 -12.58 -1.44 7.02
C HIS A 371 -12.25 -0.52 8.21
N LEU A 372 -11.22 0.32 8.09
CA LEU A 372 -10.81 1.24 9.16
C LEU A 372 -11.91 2.25 9.52
N LEU A 373 -12.56 2.84 8.52
CA LEU A 373 -13.68 3.77 8.72
C LEU A 373 -14.85 3.06 9.39
N GLY A 374 -15.17 1.85 8.95
CA GLY A 374 -16.20 0.98 9.51
C GLY A 374 -15.95 0.69 10.99
N LEU A 375 -14.71 0.42 11.39
CA LEU A 375 -14.32 0.20 12.80
C LEU A 375 -14.58 1.45 13.67
N LEU A 376 -14.25 2.64 13.17
CA LEU A 376 -14.47 3.90 13.90
C LEU A 376 -15.95 4.24 13.99
N ILE A 377 -16.68 4.10 12.88
CA ILE A 377 -18.12 4.34 12.78
C ILE A 377 -18.87 3.41 13.74
N ILE A 378 -18.56 2.11 13.72
CA ILE A 378 -19.26 1.13 14.55
C ILE A 378 -18.92 1.30 16.04
N THR A 379 -17.68 1.67 16.36
CA THR A 379 -17.26 2.01 17.74
C THR A 379 -18.10 3.16 18.30
N TYR A 380 -18.30 4.22 17.51
CA TYR A 380 -19.12 5.36 17.91
C TYR A 380 -20.59 4.96 18.08
N PHE A 381 -21.18 4.31 17.08
CA PHE A 381 -22.61 3.96 17.12
C PHE A 381 -22.94 2.95 18.22
N ILE A 382 -22.10 1.94 18.45
CA ILE A 382 -22.30 0.99 19.54
C ILE A 382 -22.25 1.70 20.90
N ASN A 383 -21.28 2.59 21.11
CA ASN A 383 -21.23 3.36 22.35
C ASN A 383 -22.47 4.25 22.53
N ASP A 384 -22.92 4.93 21.47
CA ASP A 384 -24.10 5.78 21.56
C ASP A 384 -25.38 4.98 21.85
N LEU A 385 -25.62 3.88 21.12
CA LEU A 385 -26.77 3.00 21.32
C LEU A 385 -26.81 2.39 22.71
N TYR A 386 -25.68 1.83 23.17
CA TYR A 386 -25.61 1.14 24.46
C TYR A 386 -25.92 2.07 25.64
N TRP A 387 -25.34 3.28 25.63
CA TRP A 387 -25.47 4.26 26.71
C TRP A 387 -26.69 5.21 26.58
N ARG A 388 -27.45 5.12 25.48
CA ARG A 388 -28.60 6.01 25.19
C ARG A 388 -29.61 6.08 26.33
N SER A 389 -29.97 4.93 26.89
CA SER A 389 -30.96 4.83 27.98
C SER A 389 -30.51 5.60 29.23
N GLN A 390 -29.20 5.66 29.48
CA GLN A 390 -28.65 6.34 30.65
C GLN A 390 -28.62 7.85 30.45
N VAL A 391 -28.22 8.29 29.25
CA VAL A 391 -28.18 9.72 28.90
C VAL A 391 -29.58 10.32 28.86
N SER A 392 -30.59 9.54 28.46
CA SER A 392 -32.00 9.95 28.44
C SER A 392 -32.71 9.80 29.79
N GLY A 393 -32.06 9.24 30.82
CA GLY A 393 -32.66 8.98 32.12
C GLY A 393 -33.65 7.80 32.17
N PHE A 394 -33.73 7.00 31.11
CA PHE A 394 -34.67 5.88 30.96
C PHE A 394 -34.14 4.54 31.53
N THR A 395 -32.86 4.46 31.89
CA THR A 395 -32.20 3.20 32.32
C THR A 395 -32.93 2.45 33.44
N LEU A 396 -33.54 3.15 34.42
CA LEU A 396 -34.25 2.48 35.52
C LEU A 396 -35.49 1.74 35.01
N ILE A 397 -36.24 2.34 34.07
CA ILE A 397 -37.41 1.73 33.44
C ILE A 397 -36.96 0.55 32.57
N GLU A 398 -35.94 0.73 31.74
CA GLU A 398 -35.38 -0.34 30.90
C GLU A 398 -34.97 -1.56 31.73
N LYS A 399 -34.20 -1.35 32.81
CA LYS A 399 -33.71 -2.42 33.69
C LYS A 399 -34.80 -3.13 34.48
N SER A 400 -35.97 -2.52 34.63
CA SER A 400 -37.12 -3.15 35.30
C SER A 400 -37.84 -4.18 34.43
N THR A 401 -37.55 -4.23 33.12
CA THR A 401 -38.17 -5.20 32.20
C THR A 401 -37.56 -6.59 32.31
N PHE A 402 -38.38 -7.65 32.18
CA PHE A 402 -37.93 -9.04 32.34
C PHE A 402 -36.82 -9.44 31.36
N PHE A 403 -36.92 -8.98 30.10
CA PHE A 403 -35.97 -9.31 29.03
C PHE A 403 -34.89 -8.24 28.80
N TYR A 404 -34.60 -7.38 29.78
CA TYR A 404 -33.56 -6.33 29.63
C TYR A 404 -32.21 -6.90 29.17
N LYS A 405 -31.86 -8.13 29.56
CA LYS A 405 -30.60 -8.79 29.17
C LYS A 405 -30.47 -9.00 27.66
N ASN A 406 -31.59 -9.04 26.93
CA ASN A 406 -31.60 -9.20 25.47
C ASN A 406 -31.21 -7.92 24.73
N LYS A 407 -31.03 -6.81 25.46
CA LYS A 407 -30.49 -5.55 24.96
C LYS A 407 -29.18 -5.75 24.19
N LEU A 408 -28.25 -6.54 24.74
CA LEU A 408 -26.93 -6.75 24.12
C LEU A 408 -27.08 -7.43 22.75
N THR A 409 -27.91 -8.46 22.65
CA THR A 409 -28.24 -9.14 21.39
C THR A 409 -28.98 -8.23 20.40
N GLY A 410 -29.90 -7.39 20.89
CA GLY A 410 -30.59 -6.40 20.05
C GLY A 410 -29.65 -5.34 19.47
N HIS A 411 -28.71 -4.83 20.26
CA HIS A 411 -27.67 -3.91 19.78
C HIS A 411 -26.73 -4.59 18.77
N PHE A 412 -26.36 -5.85 19.00
CA PHE A 412 -25.55 -6.62 18.05
C PHE A 412 -26.26 -6.81 16.71
N LEU A 413 -27.54 -7.19 16.72
CA LEU A 413 -28.33 -7.33 15.50
C LEU A 413 -28.47 -6.01 14.74
N SER A 414 -28.69 -4.90 15.46
CA SER A 414 -28.72 -3.55 14.87
C SER A 414 -27.40 -3.18 14.21
N SER A 415 -26.29 -3.52 14.86
CA SER A 415 -24.94 -3.28 14.35
C SER A 415 -24.68 -4.10 13.08
N CYS A 416 -25.12 -5.37 13.04
CA CYS A 416 -25.03 -6.20 11.83
C CYS A 416 -25.79 -5.58 10.66
N ILE A 417 -27.05 -5.18 10.87
CA ILE A 417 -27.88 -4.55 9.83
C ILE A 417 -27.27 -3.23 9.36
N LEU A 418 -26.73 -2.43 10.27
CA LEU A 418 -26.04 -1.18 9.94
C LEU A 418 -24.79 -1.41 9.08
N LEU A 419 -24.00 -2.43 9.39
CA LEU A 419 -22.81 -2.79 8.61
C LEU A 419 -23.17 -3.30 7.21
N PHE A 420 -24.19 -4.15 7.08
CA PHE A 420 -24.70 -4.55 5.76
C PHE A 420 -25.26 -3.37 4.96
N PHE A 421 -25.90 -2.40 5.63
CA PHE A 421 -26.33 -1.17 4.97
C PHE A 421 -25.13 -0.38 4.41
N PHE A 422 -24.08 -0.15 5.21
CA PHE A 422 -22.89 0.57 4.74
C PHE A 422 -22.17 -0.15 3.60
N THR A 423 -21.98 -1.47 3.70
CA THR A 423 -21.39 -2.24 2.60
C THR A 423 -22.30 -2.22 1.36
N GLY A 424 -23.62 -2.30 1.54
CA GLY A 424 -24.60 -2.25 0.45
C GLY A 424 -24.58 -0.93 -0.33
N ILE A 425 -24.50 0.22 0.35
CA ILE A 425 -24.40 1.52 -0.33
C ILE A 425 -23.08 1.68 -1.08
N LEU A 426 -21.98 1.12 -0.58
CA LEU A 426 -20.68 1.16 -1.26
C LEU A 426 -20.63 0.22 -2.48
N ILE A 427 -21.25 -0.96 -2.39
CA ILE A 427 -21.43 -1.82 -3.56
C ILE A 427 -22.29 -1.11 -4.61
N ALA A 428 -23.38 -0.46 -4.19
CA ALA A 428 -24.22 0.34 -5.10
C ALA A 428 -23.43 1.48 -5.75
N GLU A 429 -22.56 2.16 -5.01
CA GLU A 429 -21.65 3.17 -5.57
C GLU A 429 -20.69 2.56 -6.60
N GLY A 430 -20.07 1.41 -6.29
CA GLY A 430 -19.24 0.69 -7.25
C GLY A 430 -20.00 0.42 -8.56
N LEU A 431 -21.24 -0.07 -8.49
CA LEU A 431 -22.10 -0.28 -9.66
C LEU A 431 -22.42 1.02 -10.42
N VAL A 432 -22.58 2.15 -9.70
CA VAL A 432 -22.76 3.47 -10.32
C VAL A 432 -21.50 3.87 -11.08
N PHE A 433 -20.30 3.67 -10.52
CA PHE A 433 -19.04 3.90 -11.25
C PHE A 433 -18.92 3.00 -12.47
N GLN A 434 -19.22 1.70 -12.34
CA GLN A 434 -19.26 0.78 -13.49
C GLN A 434 -20.19 1.31 -14.60
N TRP A 435 -21.36 1.83 -14.24
CA TRP A 435 -22.32 2.43 -15.17
C TRP A 435 -21.83 3.74 -15.81
N ILE A 436 -21.28 4.66 -15.01
CA ILE A 436 -20.72 5.96 -15.46
C ILE A 436 -19.58 5.73 -16.46
N TYR A 437 -18.72 4.73 -16.21
CA TYR A 437 -17.58 4.39 -17.07
C TYR A 437 -17.91 3.36 -18.16
N HIS A 438 -19.21 3.08 -18.39
CA HIS A 438 -19.70 2.18 -19.45
C HIS A 438 -19.18 0.74 -19.39
N TYR A 439 -18.82 0.25 -18.21
CA TYR A 439 -18.40 -1.13 -17.98
C TYR A 439 -19.55 -1.94 -17.36
N PHE A 440 -20.35 -2.62 -18.18
CA PHE A 440 -21.59 -3.28 -17.72
C PHE A 440 -21.42 -4.74 -17.26
N HIS A 441 -20.20 -5.27 -17.25
CA HIS A 441 -19.94 -6.62 -16.75
C HIS A 441 -19.87 -6.62 -15.22
N ILE A 442 -20.83 -7.31 -14.58
CA ILE A 442 -20.92 -7.40 -13.12
C ILE A 442 -20.45 -8.79 -12.67
N ASP A 443 -19.36 -8.82 -11.90
CA ASP A 443 -18.91 -10.01 -11.19
C ASP A 443 -19.36 -9.95 -9.72
N TRP A 444 -20.36 -10.76 -9.37
CA TRP A 444 -20.87 -10.82 -8.00
C TRP A 444 -19.91 -11.49 -7.01
N TYR A 445 -19.00 -12.35 -7.49
CA TYR A 445 -17.98 -12.98 -6.65
C TYR A 445 -16.96 -11.93 -6.18
N ALA A 446 -16.63 -10.94 -7.01
CA ALA A 446 -15.84 -9.78 -6.58
C ALA A 446 -16.54 -9.02 -5.43
N TYR A 447 -17.79 -8.61 -5.59
CA TYR A 447 -18.51 -7.87 -4.54
C TYR A 447 -18.77 -8.71 -3.27
N TRP A 448 -18.87 -10.03 -3.38
CA TRP A 448 -18.91 -10.91 -2.21
C TRP A 448 -17.64 -10.78 -1.35
N GLY A 449 -16.48 -10.53 -1.97
CA GLY A 449 -15.24 -10.23 -1.26
C GLY A 449 -15.35 -9.02 -0.34
N ALA A 450 -16.04 -7.96 -0.76
CA ALA A 450 -16.26 -6.78 0.09
C ALA A 450 -17.03 -7.12 1.38
N ILE A 451 -17.95 -8.08 1.33
CA ILE A 451 -18.68 -8.56 2.51
C ILE A 451 -17.78 -9.47 3.37
N LEU A 452 -17.12 -10.42 2.71
CA LEU A 452 -16.26 -11.41 3.37
C LEU A 452 -15.11 -10.74 4.13
N PHE A 453 -14.41 -9.82 3.49
CA PHE A 453 -13.17 -9.23 3.99
C PHE A 453 -13.35 -8.01 4.89
N ASN A 454 -14.51 -7.36 4.87
CA ASN A 454 -14.78 -6.16 5.68
C ASN A 454 -15.95 -6.38 6.64
N THR A 455 -17.14 -6.67 6.11
CA THR A 455 -18.38 -6.71 6.91
C THR A 455 -18.31 -7.77 8.01
N PHE A 456 -17.82 -8.98 7.72
CA PHE A 456 -17.73 -10.04 8.75
C PHE A 456 -16.70 -9.75 9.86
N PRO A 457 -15.45 -9.33 9.57
CA PRO A 457 -14.54 -8.83 10.60
C PRO A 457 -15.14 -7.70 11.45
N LEU A 458 -15.84 -6.74 10.83
CA LEU A 458 -16.51 -5.65 11.53
C LEU A 458 -17.63 -6.16 12.45
N ILE A 459 -18.39 -7.18 12.03
CA ILE A 459 -19.40 -7.83 12.86
C ILE A 459 -18.75 -8.50 14.09
N LEU A 460 -17.64 -9.24 13.89
CA LEU A 460 -16.91 -9.84 15.03
C LEU A 460 -16.42 -8.76 16.00
N PHE A 461 -15.86 -7.67 15.47
CA PHE A 461 -15.37 -6.55 16.28
C PHE A 461 -16.50 -5.83 17.02
N SER A 462 -17.68 -5.72 16.40
CA SER A 462 -18.90 -5.20 17.04
C SER A 462 -19.25 -5.97 18.31
N GLY A 463 -19.12 -7.30 18.27
CA GLY A 463 -19.30 -8.16 19.44
C GLY A 463 -18.33 -7.82 20.57
N LEU A 464 -17.05 -7.61 20.25
CA LEU A 464 -16.04 -7.21 21.23
C LEU A 464 -16.35 -5.83 21.84
N ILE A 465 -16.68 -4.83 21.02
CA ILE A 465 -17.00 -3.47 21.51
C ILE A 465 -18.23 -3.50 22.43
N LEU A 466 -19.25 -4.29 22.10
CA LEU A 466 -20.42 -4.45 22.96
C LEU A 466 -20.03 -5.02 24.33
N LEU A 467 -19.16 -6.02 24.38
CA LEU A 467 -18.65 -6.57 25.64
C LEU A 467 -17.86 -5.55 26.45
N ILE A 468 -17.06 -4.69 25.80
CA ILE A 468 -16.35 -3.58 26.44
C ILE A 468 -17.35 -2.60 27.08
N ASN A 469 -18.36 -2.16 26.33
CA ASN A 469 -19.37 -1.23 26.81
C ASN A 469 -20.26 -1.83 27.91
N ASP A 470 -20.49 -3.14 27.87
CA ASP A 470 -21.30 -3.86 28.85
C ASP A 470 -20.60 -4.06 30.20
N ASN A 471 -19.26 -4.08 30.23
CA ASN A 471 -18.47 -4.31 31.44
C ASN A 471 -17.93 -3.03 32.10
N ILE A 472 -17.79 -1.94 31.35
CA ILE A 472 -17.26 -0.69 31.87
C ILE A 472 -18.39 0.19 32.41
N ARG A 473 -18.17 0.82 33.58
CA ARG A 473 -19.19 1.65 34.26
C ARG A 473 -19.31 3.08 33.72
N ASN A 474 -18.28 3.59 33.04
CA ASN A 474 -18.24 4.96 32.54
C ASN A 474 -18.26 4.98 31.00
N ARG A 475 -19.23 5.70 30.41
CA ARG A 475 -19.39 5.84 28.96
C ARG A 475 -18.12 6.27 28.23
N PHE A 476 -17.43 7.27 28.75
CA PHE A 476 -16.25 7.84 28.10
C PHE A 476 -15.04 6.92 28.22
N LEU A 477 -14.89 6.22 29.36
CA LEU A 477 -13.86 5.19 29.51
C LEU A 477 -14.13 4.01 28.57
N ALA A 478 -15.40 3.62 28.41
CA ALA A 478 -15.80 2.57 27.47
C ALA A 478 -15.50 2.96 26.03
N LEU A 479 -15.82 4.19 25.64
CA LEU A 479 -15.50 4.72 24.33
C LEU A 479 -13.98 4.76 24.10
N GLY A 480 -13.21 5.28 25.06
CA GLY A 480 -11.75 5.35 24.97
C GLY A 480 -11.08 3.98 24.83
N LEU A 481 -11.53 2.98 25.61
CA LEU A 481 -11.05 1.60 25.50
C LEU A 481 -11.49 0.92 24.20
N SER A 482 -12.66 1.25 23.67
CA SER A 482 -13.11 0.75 22.36
C SER A 482 -12.25 1.32 21.24
N VAL A 483 -11.92 2.61 21.28
CA VAL A 483 -11.00 3.24 20.31
C VAL A 483 -9.59 2.66 20.43
N LEU A 484 -9.10 2.43 21.65
CA LEU A 484 -7.81 1.76 21.86
C LEU A 484 -7.81 0.34 21.27
N ALA A 485 -8.91 -0.40 21.43
CA ALA A 485 -9.07 -1.74 20.86
C ALA A 485 -8.99 -1.75 19.33
N VAL A 486 -9.47 -0.70 18.64
CA VAL A 486 -9.30 -0.56 17.18
C VAL A 486 -7.80 -0.59 16.85
N PHE A 487 -7.00 0.30 17.43
CA PHE A 487 -5.58 0.40 17.10
C PHE A 487 -4.75 -0.82 17.53
N LEU A 488 -5.10 -1.46 18.65
CA LEU A 488 -4.38 -2.63 19.15
C LEU A 488 -4.66 -3.90 18.34
N PHE A 489 -5.92 -4.13 17.95
CA PHE A 489 -6.33 -5.41 17.37
C PHE A 489 -6.46 -5.41 15.84
N THR A 490 -6.55 -4.24 15.19
CA THR A 490 -6.72 -4.16 13.73
C THR A 490 -5.61 -3.38 13.04
N GLY A 491 -4.96 -2.43 13.74
CA GLY A 491 -3.88 -1.62 13.17
C GLY A 491 -2.56 -2.37 12.96
N PRO A 492 -1.51 -1.70 12.44
CA PRO A 492 -0.17 -2.29 12.24
C PRO A 492 0.46 -2.87 13.51
N LEU A 493 0.11 -2.32 14.69
CA LEU A 493 0.56 -2.84 15.98
C LEU A 493 0.09 -4.29 16.23
N SER A 494 -1.07 -4.67 15.68
CA SER A 494 -1.61 -6.02 15.85
C SER A 494 -0.64 -7.08 15.32
N LYS A 495 0.08 -6.80 14.22
CA LYS A 495 1.06 -7.72 13.64
C LYS A 495 2.28 -7.93 14.54
N LYS A 496 2.68 -6.90 15.31
CA LYS A 496 3.79 -6.98 16.27
C LYS A 496 3.37 -7.63 17.60
N LEU A 497 2.16 -7.35 18.08
CA LEU A 497 1.66 -7.86 19.36
C LEU A 497 1.10 -9.29 19.26
N ILE A 498 0.53 -9.65 18.12
CA ILE A 498 -0.14 -10.94 17.88
C ILE A 498 0.56 -11.64 16.72
N SER A 499 1.58 -12.43 17.05
CA SER A 499 2.41 -13.14 16.07
C SER A 499 1.59 -14.11 15.22
N TYR A 500 0.71 -14.89 15.85
CA TYR A 500 -0.09 -15.92 15.17
C TYR A 500 -1.20 -15.31 14.31
N PRO A 501 -1.22 -15.55 12.97
CA PRO A 501 -2.20 -14.94 12.07
C PRO A 501 -3.66 -15.32 12.35
N VAL A 502 -3.91 -16.51 12.92
CA VAL A 502 -5.27 -16.98 13.22
C VAL A 502 -5.96 -16.16 14.31
N LEU A 503 -5.18 -15.58 15.24
CA LEU A 503 -5.70 -14.74 16.33
C LEU A 503 -6.03 -13.32 15.88
N ARG A 504 -5.60 -12.90 14.68
CA ARG A 504 -5.86 -11.57 14.10
C ARG A 504 -7.25 -11.53 13.43
N ILE A 505 -8.28 -11.96 14.16
CA ILE A 505 -9.66 -12.17 13.65
C ILE A 505 -10.40 -10.88 13.27
N PHE A 506 -9.90 -9.72 13.72
CA PHE A 506 -10.48 -8.40 13.46
C PHE A 506 -9.75 -7.64 12.35
N SER A 507 -8.65 -8.19 11.82
CA SER A 507 -7.93 -7.58 10.71
C SER A 507 -8.67 -7.80 9.40
N ASP A 508 -8.55 -6.83 8.50
CA ASP A 508 -8.97 -6.94 7.10
C ASP A 508 -8.11 -7.94 6.32
N TYR A 509 -8.51 -8.14 5.06
CA TYR A 509 -7.70 -8.72 4.00
C TYR A 509 -7.17 -7.60 3.10
N VAL A 510 -5.85 -7.51 2.97
CA VAL A 510 -5.19 -6.64 2.00
C VAL A 510 -4.62 -7.53 0.91
N GLY A 511 -5.32 -7.63 -0.21
CA GLY A 511 -4.93 -8.46 -1.33
C GLY A 511 -5.67 -8.08 -2.62
N VAL A 512 -5.36 -8.79 -3.69
CA VAL A 512 -5.88 -8.46 -5.04
C VAL A 512 -7.04 -9.35 -5.43
N TYR A 513 -7.86 -8.80 -6.31
CA TYR A 513 -8.75 -9.57 -7.15
C TYR A 513 -8.11 -9.67 -8.53
N SER A 514 -7.96 -10.89 -9.05
CA SER A 514 -7.48 -11.13 -10.41
C SER A 514 -8.62 -11.58 -11.31
N ASP A 515 -8.60 -11.11 -12.54
CA ASP A 515 -9.58 -11.49 -13.53
C ASP A 515 -9.36 -12.94 -14.05
N PHE A 516 -8.16 -13.51 -13.85
CA PHE A 516 -7.88 -14.94 -14.05
C PHE A 516 -8.42 -15.86 -12.95
N ASN A 517 -8.30 -15.44 -11.67
CA ASN A 517 -8.43 -16.36 -10.52
C ASN A 517 -9.33 -15.84 -9.37
N GLY A 518 -9.97 -14.69 -9.54
CA GLY A 518 -10.68 -13.96 -8.49
C GLY A 518 -9.77 -13.68 -7.29
N TYR A 519 -10.25 -13.99 -6.07
CA TYR A 519 -9.44 -13.95 -4.84
C TYR A 519 -8.57 -15.20 -4.62
N GLY A 520 -8.66 -16.19 -5.51
CA GLY A 520 -7.96 -17.47 -5.39
C GLY A 520 -8.20 -18.17 -4.03
N PRO A 521 -7.19 -18.85 -3.46
CA PRO A 521 -7.35 -19.60 -2.21
C PRO A 521 -7.53 -18.71 -0.97
N TYR A 522 -7.35 -17.39 -1.09
CA TYR A 522 -7.43 -16.47 0.05
C TYR A 522 -8.85 -16.30 0.59
N ALA A 523 -9.88 -16.34 -0.26
CA ALA A 523 -11.26 -16.20 0.19
C ALA A 523 -11.64 -17.33 1.16
N LEU A 524 -11.32 -18.57 0.82
CA LEU A 524 -11.59 -19.73 1.67
C LEU A 524 -10.80 -19.64 2.99
N SER A 525 -9.50 -19.38 2.91
CA SER A 525 -8.63 -19.26 4.08
C SER A 525 -9.10 -18.14 5.03
N PHE A 526 -9.55 -17.01 4.50
CA PHE A 526 -10.11 -15.94 5.31
C PHE A 526 -11.42 -16.35 6.00
N ALA A 527 -12.31 -17.07 5.30
CA ALA A 527 -13.53 -17.60 5.88
C ALA A 527 -13.25 -18.57 7.03
N GLU A 528 -12.24 -19.43 6.91
CA GLU A 528 -11.78 -20.33 7.99
C GLU A 528 -11.36 -19.53 9.24
N ARG A 529 -10.59 -18.45 9.06
CA ARG A 529 -10.21 -17.55 10.15
C ARG A 529 -11.42 -16.86 10.80
N LEU A 530 -12.43 -16.48 10.01
CA LEU A 530 -13.66 -15.89 10.53
C LEU A 530 -14.50 -16.88 11.35
N ILE A 531 -14.56 -18.15 10.95
CA ILE A 531 -15.25 -19.19 11.73
C ILE A 531 -14.59 -19.36 13.10
N PHE A 532 -13.25 -19.37 13.15
CA PHE A 532 -12.51 -19.34 14.41
C PHE A 532 -12.84 -18.08 15.24
N GLY A 533 -12.84 -16.90 14.59
CA GLY A 533 -13.19 -15.65 15.25
C GLY A 533 -14.61 -15.60 15.82
N LEU A 534 -15.59 -16.17 15.10
CA LEU A 534 -16.96 -16.30 15.56
C LEU A 534 -17.04 -17.17 16.82
N ALA A 535 -16.33 -18.31 16.83
CA ALA A 535 -16.26 -19.19 17.99
C ALA A 535 -15.65 -18.47 19.21
N LEU A 536 -14.57 -17.70 18.99
CA LEU A 536 -13.89 -16.94 20.05
C LEU A 536 -14.79 -15.83 20.63
N VAL A 537 -15.42 -15.02 19.78
CA VAL A 537 -16.33 -13.95 20.23
C VAL A 537 -17.54 -14.53 20.96
N PHE A 538 -18.09 -15.65 20.47
CA PHE A 538 -19.19 -16.34 21.14
C PHE A 538 -18.79 -16.90 22.50
N LEU A 539 -17.58 -17.46 22.62
CA LEU A 539 -17.02 -17.89 23.91
C LEU A 539 -16.91 -16.72 24.88
N LEU A 540 -16.33 -15.59 24.46
CA LEU A 540 -16.22 -14.38 25.28
C LEU A 540 -17.61 -13.88 25.74
N TRP A 541 -18.60 -13.95 24.85
CA TRP A 541 -19.98 -13.60 25.18
C TRP A 541 -20.57 -14.51 26.26
N LYS A 542 -20.36 -15.83 26.15
CA LYS A 542 -20.84 -16.80 27.16
C LYS A 542 -20.11 -16.70 28.48
N LEU A 543 -18.81 -16.40 28.48
CA LEU A 543 -18.07 -16.09 29.69
C LEU A 543 -18.61 -14.83 30.37
N ASN A 544 -18.91 -13.77 29.62
CA ASN A 544 -19.53 -12.54 30.15
C ASN A 544 -20.90 -12.81 30.79
N GLU A 545 -21.76 -13.59 30.11
CA GLU A 545 -23.05 -14.01 30.67
C GLU A 545 -22.87 -14.79 31.99
N PHE A 546 -21.90 -15.71 32.04
CA PHE A 546 -21.60 -16.49 33.24
C PHE A 546 -21.11 -15.61 34.40
N VAL A 547 -20.17 -14.70 34.16
CA VAL A 547 -19.64 -13.79 35.19
C VAL A 547 -20.75 -12.94 35.82
N LYS A 548 -21.73 -12.49 35.03
CA LYS A 548 -22.84 -11.66 35.50
C LYS A 548 -23.98 -12.44 36.13
N ALA A 549 -24.35 -13.59 35.55
CA ALA A 549 -25.51 -14.36 36.00
C ALA A 549 -25.16 -15.44 37.05
N LYS A 550 -23.88 -15.82 37.16
CA LYS A 550 -23.38 -16.95 37.97
C LYS A 550 -24.13 -18.26 37.73
N LYS A 551 -24.74 -18.42 36.54
CA LYS A 551 -25.50 -19.61 36.13
C LYS A 551 -25.07 -20.04 34.73
N TRP A 552 -24.87 -21.34 34.54
CA TRP A 552 -24.59 -21.95 33.25
C TRP A 552 -25.90 -22.34 32.55
N ASN A 553 -26.03 -21.98 31.28
CA ASN A 553 -27.15 -22.39 30.44
C ASN A 553 -26.74 -23.57 29.55
N LEU A 554 -27.16 -24.79 29.90
CA LEU A 554 -26.82 -26.04 29.19
C LEU A 554 -27.00 -25.96 27.67
N LYS A 555 -28.12 -25.40 27.18
CA LYS A 555 -28.37 -25.28 25.73
C LYS A 555 -27.38 -24.36 25.04
N GLY A 556 -27.02 -23.25 25.69
CA GLY A 556 -26.00 -22.31 25.20
C GLY A 556 -24.59 -22.91 25.22
N SER A 557 -24.31 -23.79 26.18
CA SER A 557 -23.02 -24.49 26.30
C SER A 557 -22.81 -25.53 25.21
N VAL A 558 -23.86 -26.26 24.80
CA VAL A 558 -23.78 -27.20 23.67
C VAL A 558 -23.44 -26.46 22.37
N LEU A 559 -24.14 -25.36 22.08
CA LEU A 559 -23.85 -24.52 20.90
C LEU A 559 -22.43 -23.95 20.95
N MET A 560 -21.97 -23.51 22.13
CA MET A 560 -20.60 -23.02 22.34
C MET A 560 -19.57 -24.12 22.03
N ILE A 561 -19.78 -25.34 22.50
CA ILE A 561 -18.87 -26.47 22.24
C ILE A 561 -18.82 -26.79 20.74
N ILE A 562 -19.98 -26.83 20.06
CA ILE A 562 -20.05 -27.06 18.61
C ILE A 562 -19.27 -25.98 17.86
N LEU A 563 -19.49 -24.71 18.19
CA LEU A 563 -18.76 -23.59 17.58
C LEU A 563 -17.26 -23.64 17.88
N LEU A 564 -16.84 -24.05 19.08
CA LEU A 564 -15.43 -24.20 19.41
C LEU A 564 -14.77 -25.35 18.65
N ILE A 565 -15.45 -26.49 18.49
CA ILE A 565 -14.93 -27.60 17.68
C ILE A 565 -14.76 -27.16 16.22
N ALA A 566 -15.79 -26.51 15.65
CA ALA A 566 -15.73 -25.95 14.31
C ALA A 566 -14.62 -24.89 14.18
N GLY A 567 -14.50 -23.99 15.17
CA GLY A 567 -13.48 -22.96 15.21
C GLY A 567 -12.07 -23.51 15.28
N ILE A 568 -11.81 -24.52 16.11
CA ILE A 568 -10.49 -25.19 16.22
C ILE A 568 -10.17 -25.93 14.92
N PHE A 569 -11.14 -26.62 14.33
CA PHE A 569 -10.95 -27.30 13.05
C PHE A 569 -10.60 -26.30 11.94
N SER A 570 -11.35 -25.20 11.81
CA SER A 570 -11.06 -24.14 10.85
C SER A 570 -9.73 -23.44 11.14
N ALA A 571 -9.35 -23.26 12.41
CA ALA A 571 -8.05 -22.72 12.78
C ALA A 571 -6.90 -23.63 12.33
N ASN A 572 -7.05 -24.95 12.44
CA ASN A 572 -6.06 -25.92 11.95
C ASN A 572 -5.94 -25.90 10.43
N LEU A 573 -7.06 -25.76 9.70
CA LEU A 573 -7.04 -25.60 8.24
C LEU A 573 -6.34 -24.32 7.82
N PHE A 574 -6.70 -23.20 8.45
CA PHE A 574 -6.09 -21.90 8.19
C PHE A 574 -4.59 -21.91 8.49
N MET A 575 -4.15 -22.54 9.59
CA MET A 575 -2.74 -22.58 9.99
C MET A 575 -1.92 -23.66 9.26
N LYS A 576 -2.50 -24.38 8.30
CA LYS A 576 -1.80 -25.43 7.54
C LYS A 576 -0.58 -24.85 6.82
N GLY A 577 0.59 -25.43 7.08
CA GLY A 577 1.84 -25.02 6.46
C GLY A 577 2.38 -23.67 6.93
N TYR A 578 1.88 -23.13 8.05
CA TYR A 578 2.37 -21.87 8.61
C TYR A 578 3.85 -21.97 9.01
N THR A 579 4.64 -21.02 8.51
CA THR A 579 6.05 -20.84 8.85
C THR A 579 6.23 -19.46 9.48
N PRO A 580 6.54 -19.37 10.80
CA PRO A 580 6.83 -18.10 11.45
C PRO A 580 7.99 -17.39 10.76
N LYS A 581 7.79 -16.11 10.40
CA LYS A 581 8.88 -15.25 9.93
C LYS A 581 9.57 -14.64 11.13
N ASP A 582 10.88 -14.83 11.19
CA ASP A 582 11.76 -14.26 12.21
C ASP A 582 12.79 -13.39 11.50
N GLU A 583 12.54 -12.07 11.50
CA GLU A 583 13.39 -11.10 10.82
C GLU A 583 14.78 -11.04 11.45
N GLU A 584 14.89 -11.14 12.78
CA GLU A 584 16.18 -11.16 13.49
C GLU A 584 16.99 -12.39 13.10
N LYS A 585 16.35 -13.56 13.04
CA LYS A 585 17.01 -14.78 12.58
C LYS A 585 17.46 -14.66 11.12
N ALA A 586 16.62 -14.10 10.23
CA ALA A 586 16.99 -13.92 8.83
C ALA A 586 18.22 -13.00 8.67
N LEU A 587 18.28 -11.92 9.44
CA LEU A 587 19.44 -11.01 9.48
C LEU A 587 20.69 -11.70 10.05
N ALA A 588 20.53 -12.52 11.09
CA ALA A 588 21.62 -13.31 11.66
C ALA A 588 22.15 -14.38 10.67
N ASP A 589 21.26 -15.04 9.93
CA ASP A 589 21.61 -16.03 8.91
C ASP A 589 22.35 -15.36 7.73
N ALA A 590 21.94 -14.15 7.33
CA ALA A 590 22.64 -13.33 6.32
C ALA A 590 24.05 -12.92 6.79
N ALA A 591 24.19 -12.45 8.04
CA ALA A 591 25.50 -12.15 8.62
C ALA A 591 26.40 -13.39 8.72
N GLY A 592 25.82 -14.54 9.11
CA GLY A 592 26.52 -15.82 9.17
C GLY A 592 26.96 -16.33 7.80
N TYR A 593 26.19 -16.05 6.74
CA TYR A 593 26.55 -16.34 5.36
C TYR A 593 27.80 -15.56 4.94
N GLU A 594 27.80 -14.23 5.15
CA GLU A 594 28.91 -13.36 4.80
C GLU A 594 30.21 -13.82 5.51
N LEU A 595 30.16 -14.04 6.83
CA LEU A 595 31.32 -14.48 7.61
C LEU A 595 31.93 -15.80 7.12
N LYS A 596 31.09 -16.76 6.72
CA LYS A 596 31.55 -18.10 6.33
C LYS A 596 32.05 -18.15 4.88
N PHE A 597 31.40 -17.41 3.99
CA PHE A 597 31.51 -17.65 2.55
C PHE A 597 32.07 -16.48 1.74
N GLN A 598 32.29 -15.28 2.32
CA GLN A 598 32.84 -14.12 1.59
C GLN A 598 34.14 -14.42 0.83
N LYS A 599 35.00 -15.31 1.34
CA LYS A 599 36.23 -15.78 0.66
C LYS A 599 35.99 -16.29 -0.77
N TYR A 600 34.82 -16.86 -1.04
CA TYR A 600 34.45 -17.40 -2.36
C TYR A 600 34.23 -16.34 -3.44
N GLU A 601 34.11 -15.06 -3.07
CA GLU A 601 34.09 -13.98 -4.06
C GLU A 601 35.39 -13.93 -4.87
N SER A 602 36.52 -14.31 -4.26
CA SER A 602 37.85 -14.30 -4.90
C SER A 602 38.26 -15.65 -5.51
N PHE A 603 37.57 -16.74 -5.14
CA PHE A 603 37.94 -18.08 -5.58
C PHE A 603 37.43 -18.36 -7.00
N PRO A 604 38.20 -19.06 -7.84
CA PRO A 604 37.70 -19.47 -9.15
C PRO A 604 36.52 -20.44 -8.95
N GLN A 605 35.45 -20.22 -9.71
CA GLN A 605 34.22 -21.04 -9.68
C GLN A 605 33.86 -21.45 -11.11
N PRO A 606 33.29 -22.66 -11.33
CA PRO A 606 32.92 -23.09 -12.66
C PRO A 606 31.71 -22.28 -13.17
N ALA A 607 31.67 -22.04 -14.47
CA ALA A 607 30.55 -21.36 -15.12
C ALA A 607 29.49 -22.38 -15.55
N ILE A 608 28.21 -22.01 -15.43
CA ILE A 608 27.09 -22.77 -15.98
C ILE A 608 27.06 -22.50 -17.49
N LYS A 609 27.02 -23.55 -18.32
CA LYS A 609 26.99 -23.42 -19.79
C LYS A 609 25.72 -23.93 -20.42
N ASP A 610 25.27 -25.11 -20.03
CA ASP A 610 24.05 -25.69 -20.57
C ASP A 610 23.12 -26.04 -19.42
N ILE A 611 21.86 -25.67 -19.57
CA ILE A 611 20.77 -26.02 -18.66
C ILE A 611 19.76 -26.83 -19.45
N LYS A 612 19.59 -28.08 -19.05
CA LYS A 612 18.46 -28.90 -19.47
C LYS A 612 17.52 -29.08 -18.29
N THR A 613 16.25 -28.72 -18.45
CA THR A 613 15.32 -28.75 -17.32
C THR A 613 13.90 -29.14 -17.69
N ASP A 614 13.27 -29.89 -16.80
CA ASP A 614 11.85 -30.24 -16.82
C ASP A 614 11.14 -29.56 -15.64
N ILE A 615 10.22 -28.65 -15.95
CA ILE A 615 9.42 -27.91 -14.96
C ILE A 615 8.00 -28.46 -14.99
N GLN A 616 7.51 -28.97 -13.87
CA GLN A 616 6.18 -29.53 -13.72
C GLN A 616 5.33 -28.62 -12.84
N LEU A 617 4.41 -27.89 -13.46
CA LEU A 617 3.51 -26.98 -12.78
C LEU A 617 2.26 -27.72 -12.31
N TYR A 618 1.86 -27.48 -11.06
CA TYR A 618 0.60 -27.96 -10.48
C TYR A 618 -0.22 -26.75 -9.97
N PRO A 619 -0.79 -25.94 -10.88
CA PRO A 619 -1.57 -24.73 -10.56
C PRO A 619 -2.63 -24.94 -9.49
N ALA A 620 -3.49 -25.96 -9.64
CA ALA A 620 -4.56 -26.27 -8.69
C ALA A 620 -4.05 -26.64 -7.28
N ALA A 621 -2.79 -27.09 -7.17
CA ALA A 621 -2.16 -27.44 -5.92
C ALA A 621 -1.19 -26.36 -5.42
N ASN A 622 -1.13 -25.17 -6.04
CA ASN A 622 -0.21 -24.09 -5.68
C ASN A 622 1.25 -24.58 -5.52
N SER A 623 1.70 -25.46 -6.41
CA SER A 623 3.01 -26.11 -6.31
C SER A 623 3.64 -26.37 -7.67
N TYR A 624 4.96 -26.57 -7.68
CA TYR A 624 5.67 -27.05 -8.86
C TYR A 624 6.88 -27.90 -8.47
N GLN A 625 7.38 -28.68 -9.42
CA GLN A 625 8.65 -29.40 -9.31
C GLN A 625 9.59 -28.99 -10.44
N ILE A 626 10.87 -28.86 -10.13
CA ILE A 626 11.94 -28.60 -11.09
C ILE A 626 12.85 -29.81 -11.07
N GLN A 627 13.14 -30.37 -12.24
CA GLN A 627 14.26 -31.25 -12.45
C GLN A 627 15.23 -30.57 -13.41
N GLY A 628 16.49 -30.44 -13.00
CA GLY A 628 17.49 -29.72 -13.79
C GLY A 628 18.79 -30.48 -13.87
N HIS A 629 19.48 -30.30 -14.99
CA HIS A 629 20.83 -30.76 -15.25
C HIS A 629 21.65 -29.57 -15.74
N TYR A 630 22.75 -29.28 -15.05
CA TYR A 630 23.75 -28.32 -15.49
C TYR A 630 24.96 -29.01 -16.07
N SER A 631 25.44 -28.48 -17.20
CA SER A 631 26.83 -28.64 -17.63
C SER A 631 27.65 -27.45 -17.13
N LEU A 632 28.64 -27.74 -16.30
CA LEU A 632 29.53 -26.78 -15.67
C LEU A 632 30.91 -26.88 -16.32
N VAL A 633 31.56 -25.75 -16.58
CA VAL A 633 32.89 -25.71 -17.20
C VAL A 633 33.80 -24.80 -16.41
N ASN A 634 35.03 -25.25 -16.11
CA ASN A 634 36.05 -24.37 -15.58
C ASN A 634 36.59 -23.46 -16.70
N GLN A 635 35.98 -22.29 -16.87
CA GLN A 635 36.49 -21.29 -17.82
C GLN A 635 37.60 -20.41 -17.26
N THR A 636 38.05 -20.67 -16.03
CA THR A 636 39.11 -19.90 -15.41
C THR A 636 40.47 -20.46 -15.84
N GLY A 637 41.50 -19.61 -15.87
CA GLY A 637 42.88 -20.06 -16.11
C GLY A 637 43.53 -20.73 -14.90
N LYS A 638 42.76 -21.07 -13.86
CA LYS A 638 43.23 -21.66 -12.60
C LYS A 638 42.49 -22.97 -12.34
N THR A 639 43.10 -23.88 -11.60
CA THR A 639 42.41 -25.06 -11.09
C THR A 639 41.38 -24.68 -10.03
N ILE A 640 40.30 -25.44 -9.95
CA ILE A 640 39.24 -25.24 -8.94
C ILE A 640 39.22 -26.46 -8.02
N ASP A 641 39.58 -26.28 -6.76
CA ASP A 641 39.54 -27.32 -5.72
C ASP A 641 38.28 -27.21 -4.84
N ARG A 642 37.61 -26.05 -4.83
CA ARG A 642 36.42 -25.79 -4.01
C ARG A 642 35.31 -25.12 -4.79
N ILE A 643 34.09 -25.64 -4.63
CA ILE A 643 32.90 -25.10 -5.29
C ILE A 643 31.86 -24.79 -4.23
N LEU A 644 31.31 -23.58 -4.26
CA LEU A 644 30.18 -23.18 -3.42
C LEU A 644 28.90 -23.28 -4.24
N ILE A 645 27.90 -23.99 -3.74
CA ILE A 645 26.59 -24.14 -4.39
C ILE A 645 25.52 -23.63 -3.43
N ASN A 646 24.62 -22.77 -3.94
CA ASN A 646 23.56 -22.12 -3.18
C ASN A 646 22.21 -22.48 -3.80
N PHE A 647 21.34 -23.06 -3.00
CA PHE A 647 19.93 -23.31 -3.29
C PHE A 647 19.08 -22.26 -2.60
N SER A 648 17.91 -21.96 -3.17
CA SER A 648 16.94 -21.07 -2.54
C SER A 648 16.31 -21.76 -1.31
N PRO A 649 16.25 -21.09 -0.14
CA PRO A 649 15.59 -21.65 1.05
C PRO A 649 14.07 -21.78 0.88
N ASP A 650 13.50 -21.16 -0.17
CA ASP A 650 12.07 -21.26 -0.48
C ASP A 650 11.70 -22.60 -1.12
N LEU A 651 12.67 -23.34 -1.65
CA LEU A 651 12.46 -24.63 -2.32
C LEU A 651 13.07 -25.76 -1.51
N LYS A 652 12.35 -26.89 -1.47
CA LYS A 652 12.85 -28.11 -0.86
C LYS A 652 13.74 -28.86 -1.85
N ILE A 653 14.95 -29.23 -1.42
CA ILE A 653 15.84 -30.13 -2.15
C ILE A 653 15.32 -31.56 -1.98
N GLU A 654 14.83 -32.17 -3.07
CA GLU A 654 14.44 -33.59 -3.08
C GLU A 654 15.65 -34.49 -3.38
N SER A 655 16.53 -34.03 -4.26
CA SER A 655 17.82 -34.66 -4.53
C SER A 655 18.73 -33.65 -5.24
N ALA A 656 20.00 -33.56 -4.86
CA ALA A 656 20.99 -32.81 -5.62
C ALA A 656 22.33 -33.55 -5.62
N ILE A 657 22.94 -33.67 -6.80
CA ILE A 657 24.11 -34.51 -7.03
C ILE A 657 25.08 -33.75 -7.92
N PHE A 658 26.24 -33.45 -7.38
CA PHE A 658 27.37 -32.89 -8.11
C PHE A 658 28.29 -34.02 -8.59
N THR A 659 28.63 -34.02 -9.88
CA THR A 659 29.43 -35.07 -10.51
C THR A 659 30.58 -34.46 -11.30
N THR A 660 31.80 -34.94 -11.04
CA THR A 660 32.99 -34.70 -11.89
C THR A 660 33.39 -35.99 -12.60
N THR A 661 34.46 -35.94 -13.39
CA THR A 661 35.07 -37.12 -14.02
C THR A 661 35.52 -38.18 -13.00
N THR A 662 35.82 -37.78 -11.76
CA THR A 662 36.45 -38.66 -10.75
C THR A 662 35.60 -38.92 -9.52
N GLU A 663 34.60 -38.09 -9.23
CA GLU A 663 33.79 -38.24 -8.02
C GLU A 663 32.34 -37.77 -8.18
N ARG A 664 31.49 -38.28 -7.30
CA ARG A 664 30.07 -37.94 -7.20
C ARG A 664 29.75 -37.60 -5.74
N LYS A 665 29.06 -36.49 -5.51
CA LYS A 665 28.72 -35.99 -4.18
C LYS A 665 27.25 -35.59 -4.08
N ASN A 666 26.59 -36.04 -3.04
CA ASN A 666 25.23 -35.62 -2.72
C ASN A 666 25.25 -34.27 -1.99
N ILE A 667 24.20 -33.49 -2.18
CA ILE A 667 24.00 -32.19 -1.56
C ILE A 667 22.65 -32.20 -0.85
N ASP A 668 22.70 -31.99 0.46
CA ASP A 668 21.53 -32.10 1.35
C ASP A 668 21.22 -30.78 2.10
N SER A 669 21.95 -29.70 1.81
CA SER A 669 21.84 -28.40 2.49
C SER A 669 21.74 -27.26 1.49
N ASP A 670 21.00 -26.21 1.85
CA ASP A 670 20.76 -25.02 1.02
C ASP A 670 22.05 -24.34 0.57
N ILE A 671 23.10 -24.42 1.40
CA ILE A 671 24.41 -23.88 1.08
C ILE A 671 25.43 -24.98 1.34
N THR A 672 26.18 -25.36 0.31
CA THR A 672 27.12 -26.47 0.37
C THR A 672 28.47 -26.10 -0.24
N GLU A 673 29.53 -26.27 0.55
CA GLU A 673 30.93 -26.23 0.10
C GLU A 673 31.35 -27.63 -0.34
N ILE A 674 31.74 -27.77 -1.60
CA ILE A 674 32.27 -29.00 -2.17
C ILE A 674 33.79 -28.86 -2.34
N VAL A 675 34.54 -29.61 -1.54
CA VAL A 675 36.01 -29.72 -1.67
C VAL A 675 36.37 -30.92 -2.55
N LEU A 676 36.93 -30.70 -3.74
CA LEU A 676 37.22 -31.75 -4.70
C LEU A 676 38.47 -32.56 -4.32
N LYS A 677 38.42 -33.88 -4.51
CA LYS A 677 39.60 -34.75 -4.33
C LYS A 677 40.63 -34.53 -5.44
N LYS A 678 40.14 -34.32 -6.66
CA LYS A 678 40.93 -33.91 -7.82
C LYS A 678 40.42 -32.54 -8.26
N PRO A 679 41.26 -31.50 -8.27
CA PRO A 679 40.87 -30.18 -8.75
C PRO A 679 40.35 -30.24 -10.19
N LEU A 680 39.37 -29.42 -10.50
CA LEU A 680 38.83 -29.26 -11.85
C LEU A 680 39.82 -28.43 -12.67
N GLU A 681 40.44 -29.04 -13.68
CA GLU A 681 41.41 -28.38 -14.55
C GLU A 681 40.73 -27.33 -15.45
N PRO A 682 41.47 -26.32 -15.97
CA PRO A 682 40.93 -25.39 -16.97
C PRO A 682 40.31 -26.14 -18.16
N ASN A 683 39.10 -25.75 -18.53
CA ASN A 683 38.23 -26.37 -19.53
C ASN A 683 37.71 -27.78 -19.19
N GLU A 684 37.95 -28.29 -17.98
CA GLU A 684 37.35 -29.55 -17.53
C GLU A 684 35.86 -29.33 -17.18
N ASN A 685 35.06 -30.36 -17.47
CA ASN A 685 33.62 -30.33 -17.27
C ASN A 685 33.22 -30.99 -15.94
N ALA A 686 32.18 -30.44 -15.34
CA ALA A 686 31.44 -31.04 -14.24
C ALA A 686 29.93 -30.95 -14.51
N SER A 687 29.12 -31.60 -13.69
CA SER A 687 27.66 -31.52 -13.80
C SER A 687 26.99 -31.43 -12.44
N LEU A 688 25.81 -30.82 -12.44
CA LEU A 688 24.93 -30.76 -11.27
C LEU A 688 23.52 -31.20 -11.70
N ASP A 689 23.10 -32.35 -11.19
CA ASP A 689 21.73 -32.84 -11.31
C ASP A 689 20.95 -32.47 -10.05
N PHE A 690 19.75 -31.92 -10.20
CA PHE A 690 18.93 -31.55 -9.07
C PHE A 690 17.44 -31.76 -9.32
N LYS A 691 16.72 -32.03 -8.24
CA LYS A 691 15.27 -32.08 -8.16
C LYS A 691 14.82 -31.23 -6.98
N LEU A 692 14.02 -30.21 -7.27
CA LEU A 692 13.49 -29.27 -6.29
C LEU A 692 11.97 -29.29 -6.31
N SER A 693 11.35 -29.07 -5.16
CA SER A 693 9.90 -28.91 -5.03
C SER A 693 9.55 -27.58 -4.34
N TYR A 694 8.47 -26.97 -4.79
CA TYR A 694 7.92 -25.74 -4.22
C TYR A 694 6.44 -25.92 -3.94
N HIS A 695 6.00 -25.42 -2.80
CA HIS A 695 4.58 -25.30 -2.46
C HIS A 695 4.39 -24.16 -1.48
N TRP A 696 3.34 -23.35 -1.67
CA TRP A 696 3.02 -22.24 -0.78
C TRP A 696 1.62 -22.38 -0.18
N TYR A 697 1.45 -21.76 0.99
CA TYR A 697 0.21 -21.78 1.77
C TYR A 697 -0.29 -20.35 1.99
N THR A 698 -1.61 -20.15 1.93
CA THR A 698 -2.26 -18.83 2.07
C THR A 698 -1.89 -18.09 3.35
N VAL A 699 -1.72 -18.80 4.46
CA VAL A 699 -1.37 -18.24 5.77
C VAL A 699 -0.03 -17.50 5.78
N ASN A 700 0.90 -17.88 4.89
CA ASN A 700 2.21 -17.24 4.75
C ASN A 700 2.21 -16.10 3.71
N GLY A 701 1.15 -16.01 2.89
CA GLY A 701 1.15 -15.23 1.66
C GLY A 701 1.87 -15.94 0.50
N HIS A 702 1.70 -15.43 -0.72
CA HIS A 702 2.47 -15.85 -1.88
C HIS A 702 3.57 -14.82 -2.18
N GLN A 703 4.60 -15.24 -2.90
CA GLN A 703 5.59 -14.33 -3.45
C GLN A 703 5.13 -13.89 -4.85
N SER A 704 5.00 -12.58 -5.09
CA SER A 704 4.51 -11.99 -6.35
C SER A 704 5.19 -12.51 -7.63
N PHE A 705 6.52 -12.64 -7.64
CA PHE A 705 7.37 -13.17 -8.71
C PHE A 705 7.51 -14.70 -8.69
N ASN A 706 6.78 -15.42 -7.83
CA ASN A 706 6.69 -16.88 -7.80
C ASN A 706 5.25 -17.35 -7.59
N ALA A 707 4.31 -16.66 -8.24
CA ALA A 707 2.88 -16.89 -8.08
C ALA A 707 2.43 -18.09 -8.92
N ILE A 708 2.52 -19.29 -8.34
CA ILE A 708 1.86 -20.51 -8.87
C ILE A 708 0.43 -20.58 -8.32
N ILE A 709 -0.53 -20.27 -9.18
CA ILE A 709 -1.96 -20.15 -8.87
C ILE A 709 -2.79 -20.89 -9.92
N GLU A 710 -4.03 -21.25 -9.57
CA GLU A 710 -4.90 -22.07 -10.41
C GLU A 710 -5.03 -21.57 -11.84
N ASN A 711 -5.13 -20.26 -12.10
CA ASN A 711 -5.10 -19.69 -13.45
C ASN A 711 -4.30 -18.36 -13.46
N GLY A 712 -3.47 -18.13 -14.47
CA GLY A 712 -2.66 -16.91 -14.59
C GLY A 712 -1.33 -16.93 -13.82
N SER A 713 -0.73 -18.11 -13.64
CA SER A 713 0.55 -18.29 -12.92
C SER A 713 1.72 -17.58 -13.59
N PHE A 714 2.65 -17.06 -12.79
CA PHE A 714 3.93 -16.54 -13.26
C PHE A 714 5.05 -16.72 -12.24
N MET A 715 6.21 -17.17 -12.72
CA MET A 715 7.40 -17.34 -11.91
C MET A 715 8.62 -16.80 -12.66
N ARG A 716 9.40 -15.94 -11.98
CA ARG A 716 10.80 -15.64 -12.35
C ARG A 716 11.68 -16.83 -11.97
N ILE A 717 11.40 -17.96 -12.60
CA ILE A 717 11.79 -19.29 -12.11
C ILE A 717 13.30 -19.45 -11.96
N SER A 718 14.11 -18.78 -12.78
CA SER A 718 15.58 -18.85 -12.69
C SER A 718 16.14 -18.34 -11.35
N ARG A 719 15.39 -17.52 -10.59
CA ARG A 719 15.80 -17.09 -9.22
C ARG A 719 15.81 -18.23 -8.19
N TYR A 720 15.12 -19.32 -8.50
CA TYR A 720 14.98 -20.48 -7.62
C TYR A 720 15.87 -21.66 -8.01
N TYR A 721 16.68 -21.47 -9.05
CA TYR A 721 17.64 -22.45 -9.51
C TYR A 721 18.94 -22.38 -8.70
N PRO A 722 19.73 -23.47 -8.60
CA PRO A 722 20.99 -23.44 -7.87
C PRO A 722 21.98 -22.48 -8.51
N LEU A 723 22.66 -21.67 -7.68
CA LEU A 723 23.67 -20.68 -8.09
C LEU A 723 25.06 -21.11 -7.60
N ILE A 724 26.07 -20.89 -8.44
CA ILE A 724 27.46 -21.24 -8.17
C ILE A 724 28.24 -20.02 -7.67
N GLY A 725 29.03 -20.19 -6.63
CA GLY A 725 29.88 -19.15 -6.05
C GLY A 725 29.18 -18.29 -5.00
N TYR A 726 29.85 -17.23 -4.56
CA TYR A 726 29.33 -16.32 -3.55
C TYR A 726 28.19 -15.44 -4.09
N GLN A 727 27.13 -15.25 -3.29
CA GLN A 727 25.91 -14.53 -3.65
C GLN A 727 25.79 -13.24 -2.82
N LYS A 728 26.01 -12.09 -3.44
CA LYS A 728 26.05 -10.78 -2.75
C LYS A 728 24.70 -10.35 -2.21
N ASP A 729 23.61 -10.75 -2.87
CA ASP A 729 22.23 -10.49 -2.47
C ASP A 729 21.82 -11.18 -1.16
N ARG A 730 22.70 -12.04 -0.60
CA ARG A 730 22.54 -12.64 0.73
C ARG A 730 23.27 -11.89 1.84
N GLU A 731 24.01 -10.81 1.53
CA GLU A 731 24.62 -9.96 2.54
C GLU A 731 23.56 -9.16 3.29
N THR A 732 23.83 -8.83 4.55
CA THR A 732 22.97 -7.92 5.31
C THR A 732 23.37 -6.48 5.03
N GLU A 733 22.39 -5.65 4.68
CA GLU A 733 22.57 -4.21 4.51
C GLU A 733 22.40 -3.42 5.82
N ASP A 734 21.91 -4.07 6.87
CA ASP A 734 21.63 -3.43 8.16
C ASP A 734 22.93 -3.07 8.90
N GLU A 735 23.21 -1.77 9.01
CA GLU A 735 24.42 -1.23 9.66
C GLU A 735 24.55 -1.61 11.15
N HIS A 736 23.45 -1.84 11.87
CA HIS A 736 23.50 -2.30 13.26
C HIS A 736 23.99 -3.75 13.31
N ILE A 737 23.39 -4.63 12.51
CA ILE A 737 23.79 -6.04 12.40
C ILE A 737 25.23 -6.15 11.90
N ARG A 738 25.63 -5.36 10.90
CA ARG A 738 27.01 -5.34 10.40
C ARG A 738 28.01 -4.99 11.50
N LYS A 739 27.70 -4.00 12.36
CA LYS A 739 28.56 -3.64 13.51
C LYS A 739 28.60 -4.73 14.56
N GLU A 740 27.45 -5.32 14.90
CA GLU A 740 27.32 -6.39 15.88
C GLU A 740 28.17 -7.61 15.50
N TYR A 741 28.04 -8.04 14.24
CA TYR A 741 28.77 -9.19 13.67
C TYR A 741 30.18 -8.82 13.19
N LYS A 742 30.63 -7.58 13.38
CA LYS A 742 31.94 -7.05 12.95
C LYS A 742 32.21 -7.28 11.46
N LEU A 743 31.17 -7.17 10.64
CA LEU A 743 31.26 -7.24 9.19
C LEU A 743 31.95 -5.97 8.67
N GLY A 744 32.64 -6.10 7.53
CA GLY A 744 33.26 -4.96 6.85
C GLY A 744 32.21 -3.93 6.39
N LYS A 745 32.65 -2.82 5.79
CA LYS A 745 31.70 -1.99 5.03
C LYS A 745 31.27 -2.75 3.78
N LEU A 746 30.01 -2.60 3.37
CA LEU A 746 29.55 -3.11 2.09
C LEU A 746 30.48 -2.64 0.98
N ASN A 747 30.76 -3.54 0.05
CA ASN A 747 31.54 -3.20 -1.13
C ASN A 747 30.76 -2.16 -1.93
N LYS A 748 31.35 -0.97 -2.11
CA LYS A 748 30.73 0.07 -2.93
C LYS A 748 30.54 -0.44 -4.35
N LEU A 749 29.44 -0.01 -4.97
CA LEU A 749 29.21 -0.18 -6.39
C LEU A 749 30.45 0.25 -7.18
N LYS A 750 30.83 -0.52 -8.20
CA LYS A 750 31.99 -0.16 -9.04
C LYS A 750 31.75 1.20 -9.68
N LYS A 751 32.78 2.04 -9.73
CA LYS A 751 32.74 3.31 -10.45
C LYS A 751 32.57 3.09 -11.95
N ALA A 752 31.97 4.07 -12.63
CA ALA A 752 31.79 4.03 -14.08
C ALA A 752 33.14 3.81 -14.83
N GLU A 753 34.22 4.43 -14.34
CA GLU A 753 35.56 4.38 -14.93
C GLU A 753 36.37 3.13 -14.56
N ALA A 754 35.80 2.21 -13.76
CA ALA A 754 36.50 0.99 -13.39
C ALA A 754 36.89 0.15 -14.64
N PRO A 755 37.95 -0.69 -14.56
CA PRO A 755 38.41 -1.50 -15.67
C PRO A 755 37.28 -2.30 -16.34
N GLU A 756 37.47 -2.56 -17.63
CA GLU A 756 36.56 -3.40 -18.41
C GLU A 756 36.53 -4.82 -17.84
N VAL A 757 35.35 -5.44 -17.91
CA VAL A 757 35.14 -6.82 -17.50
C VAL A 757 34.75 -7.62 -18.74
N PHE A 758 35.44 -8.73 -18.94
CA PHE A 758 35.11 -9.72 -19.95
C PHE A 758 34.78 -11.01 -19.23
N ARG A 759 33.53 -11.47 -19.32
CA ARG A 759 33.09 -12.67 -18.63
C ARG A 759 32.08 -13.41 -19.48
N ASP A 760 32.43 -14.65 -19.82
CA ASP A 760 31.57 -15.53 -20.58
C ASP A 760 30.62 -16.33 -19.65
N ASP A 761 29.57 -15.70 -19.13
CA ASP A 761 28.57 -16.29 -18.21
C ASP A 761 27.16 -16.54 -18.79
N PHE A 762 26.98 -16.48 -20.12
CA PHE A 762 25.75 -16.84 -20.80
C PHE A 762 25.57 -18.35 -20.89
N ILE A 763 24.31 -18.75 -20.88
CA ILE A 763 23.86 -20.14 -20.90
C ILE A 763 23.13 -20.49 -22.20
N ASN A 764 23.09 -21.77 -22.52
CA ASN A 764 22.10 -22.38 -23.39
C ASN A 764 21.01 -23.02 -22.54
N LEU A 765 19.76 -22.85 -22.95
CA LEU A 765 18.59 -23.33 -22.22
C LEU A 765 17.77 -24.28 -23.10
N ASP A 766 17.50 -25.47 -22.58
CA ASP A 766 16.56 -26.45 -23.11
C ASP A 766 15.56 -26.80 -22.01
N MET A 767 14.36 -26.22 -22.10
CA MET A 767 13.35 -26.25 -21.04
C MET A 767 12.10 -26.95 -21.54
N THR A 768 11.67 -27.99 -20.83
CA THR A 768 10.32 -28.57 -21.00
C THR A 768 9.45 -28.13 -19.83
N VAL A 769 8.34 -27.46 -20.12
CA VAL A 769 7.34 -27.07 -19.12
C VAL A 769 6.10 -27.93 -19.31
N SER A 770 5.58 -28.50 -18.21
CA SER A 770 4.29 -29.18 -18.21
C SER A 770 3.30 -28.49 -17.29
N THR A 771 2.03 -28.47 -17.69
CA THR A 771 0.93 -27.87 -16.94
C THR A 771 -0.37 -28.65 -17.17
N ASP A 772 -1.47 -28.21 -16.55
CA ASP A 772 -2.78 -28.83 -16.68
C ASP A 772 -3.30 -28.76 -18.13
N LYS A 773 -4.14 -29.72 -18.54
CA LYS A 773 -4.55 -29.91 -19.95
C LYS A 773 -5.29 -28.73 -20.57
N ASN A 774 -6.00 -27.95 -19.77
CA ASN A 774 -6.71 -26.73 -20.18
C ASN A 774 -5.77 -25.52 -20.30
N GLN A 775 -4.53 -25.62 -19.82
CA GLN A 775 -3.61 -24.49 -19.80
C GLN A 775 -2.53 -24.59 -20.87
N THR A 776 -2.06 -23.41 -21.26
CA THR A 776 -0.87 -23.24 -22.11
C THR A 776 0.23 -22.63 -21.24
N ALA A 777 1.37 -23.31 -21.18
CA ALA A 777 2.55 -22.77 -20.52
C ALA A 777 3.36 -21.93 -21.52
N VAL A 778 3.93 -20.82 -21.06
CA VAL A 778 4.85 -19.98 -21.84
C VAL A 778 6.19 -19.96 -21.13
N GLY A 779 7.26 -20.31 -21.85
CA GLY A 779 8.64 -20.32 -21.34
C GLY A 779 9.52 -19.32 -22.08
N THR A 780 10.78 -19.23 -21.64
CA THR A 780 11.83 -18.45 -22.29
C THR A 780 12.44 -19.23 -23.44
N GLY A 781 12.59 -18.60 -24.61
CA GLY A 781 13.11 -19.19 -25.84
C GLY A 781 12.05 -19.56 -26.87
N ASP A 782 12.49 -20.16 -27.98
CA ASP A 782 11.60 -20.52 -29.08
C ASP A 782 10.91 -21.86 -28.82
N LEU A 783 9.59 -21.92 -29.05
CA LEU A 783 8.80 -23.15 -28.90
C LEU A 783 9.13 -24.14 -30.02
N VAL A 784 9.74 -25.28 -29.67
CA VAL A 784 10.16 -26.31 -30.63
C VAL A 784 9.16 -27.46 -30.71
N LYS A 785 8.53 -27.82 -29.58
CA LYS A 785 7.61 -28.95 -29.51
C LYS A 785 6.49 -28.71 -28.51
N HIS A 786 5.27 -29.10 -28.87
CA HIS A 786 4.10 -29.14 -28.00
C HIS A 786 3.42 -30.51 -28.12
N TRP A 787 3.04 -31.12 -27.00
CA TRP A 787 2.29 -32.38 -26.98
C TRP A 787 1.47 -32.52 -25.69
N THR A 788 0.47 -33.40 -25.72
CA THR A 788 -0.34 -33.75 -24.55
C THR A 788 -0.06 -35.20 -24.15
N LYS A 789 0.13 -35.47 -22.86
CA LYS A 789 0.32 -36.81 -22.30
C LYS A 789 -0.26 -36.86 -20.88
N ASP A 790 -0.90 -37.96 -20.49
CA ASP A 790 -1.40 -38.20 -19.13
C ASP A 790 -2.27 -37.04 -18.58
N ASN A 791 -3.17 -36.50 -19.42
CA ASN A 791 -4.03 -35.36 -19.11
C ASN A 791 -3.28 -34.07 -18.73
N ARG A 792 -2.07 -33.86 -19.28
CA ARG A 792 -1.23 -32.68 -19.10
C ARG A 792 -0.65 -32.22 -20.44
N ASN A 793 -0.44 -30.92 -20.59
CA ASN A 793 0.23 -30.34 -21.75
C ASN A 793 1.71 -30.14 -21.47
N TYR A 794 2.54 -30.32 -22.49
CA TYR A 794 3.99 -30.21 -22.43
C TYR A 794 4.49 -29.30 -23.55
N PHE A 795 5.39 -28.38 -23.21
CA PHE A 795 5.96 -27.38 -24.11
C PHE A 795 7.47 -27.37 -23.96
N ARG A 796 8.20 -27.63 -25.05
CA ARG A 796 9.66 -27.58 -25.07
C ARG A 796 10.16 -26.32 -25.75
N TYR A 797 10.89 -25.51 -25.01
CA TYR A 797 11.51 -24.26 -25.42
C TYR A 797 13.02 -24.41 -25.48
N THR A 798 13.64 -23.83 -26.50
CA THR A 798 15.11 -23.80 -26.61
C THR A 798 15.61 -22.43 -26.99
N VAL A 799 16.71 -22.00 -26.38
CA VAL A 799 17.42 -20.77 -26.74
C VAL A 799 18.89 -20.88 -26.36
N LYS A 800 19.77 -20.21 -27.12
CA LYS A 800 21.22 -20.24 -26.93
C LYS A 800 21.76 -18.86 -26.60
N SER A 801 22.87 -18.82 -25.86
CA SER A 801 23.60 -17.60 -25.55
C SER A 801 22.71 -16.51 -24.94
N ILE A 802 22.11 -16.82 -23.78
CA ILE A 802 21.30 -15.86 -23.02
C ILE A 802 21.90 -15.63 -21.63
N PRO A 803 21.63 -14.48 -20.97
CA PRO A 803 21.89 -14.32 -19.54
C PRO A 803 21.22 -15.43 -18.72
N PHE A 804 21.71 -15.70 -17.50
CA PHE A 804 21.05 -16.61 -16.54
C PHE A 804 19.72 -16.00 -16.03
N ARG A 805 18.74 -15.91 -16.92
CA ARG A 805 17.48 -15.21 -16.71
C ARG A 805 16.41 -15.84 -17.59
N PHE A 806 15.50 -16.57 -16.96
CA PHE A 806 14.37 -17.20 -17.62
C PHE A 806 13.18 -17.28 -16.68
N ALA A 807 11.99 -17.22 -17.26
CA ALA A 807 10.71 -17.22 -16.57
C ALA A 807 9.71 -18.14 -17.27
N VAL A 808 8.66 -18.48 -16.52
CA VAL A 808 7.57 -19.34 -16.98
C VAL A 808 6.24 -18.75 -16.52
N SER A 809 5.23 -18.79 -17.38
CA SER A 809 3.82 -18.57 -17.02
C SER A 809 2.94 -19.75 -17.44
N SER A 810 1.75 -19.83 -16.87
CA SER A 810 0.73 -20.81 -17.26
C SER A 810 -0.68 -20.28 -16.98
N ALA A 811 -1.55 -20.34 -17.99
CA ALA A 811 -2.94 -19.95 -17.85
C ALA A 811 -3.81 -20.60 -18.93
N GLU A 812 -5.13 -20.46 -18.79
CA GLU A 812 -6.09 -20.68 -19.86
C GLU A 812 -6.10 -19.47 -20.80
N TYR A 813 -5.33 -19.58 -21.90
CA TYR A 813 -5.16 -18.50 -22.86
C TYR A 813 -5.97 -18.71 -24.13
N ASP A 814 -6.54 -17.62 -24.65
CA ASP A 814 -6.78 -17.47 -26.07
C ASP A 814 -5.49 -16.99 -26.74
N GLN A 815 -5.25 -17.41 -27.98
CA GLN A 815 -4.00 -17.14 -28.69
C GLN A 815 -4.25 -16.50 -30.05
N LYS A 816 -3.49 -15.45 -30.35
CA LYS A 816 -3.37 -14.86 -31.69
C LYS A 816 -1.93 -14.96 -32.18
N SER A 817 -1.74 -15.54 -33.37
CA SER A 817 -0.40 -15.74 -33.95
C SER A 817 -0.30 -15.20 -35.37
N LEU A 818 0.87 -14.65 -35.70
CA LEU A 818 1.22 -14.24 -37.06
C LEU A 818 2.74 -14.35 -37.29
N ILE A 819 3.15 -14.28 -38.55
CA ILE A 819 4.57 -14.20 -38.93
C ILE A 819 4.84 -12.80 -39.49
N TYR A 820 5.88 -12.13 -38.98
CA TYR A 820 6.29 -10.80 -39.43
C TYR A 820 7.79 -10.78 -39.69
N LYS A 821 8.21 -10.52 -40.94
CA LYS A 821 9.63 -10.54 -41.37
C LYS A 821 10.39 -11.82 -40.95
N GLY A 822 9.72 -12.96 -41.01
CA GLY A 822 10.29 -14.27 -40.61
C GLY A 822 10.26 -14.55 -39.11
N ILE A 823 9.79 -13.62 -38.28
CA ILE A 823 9.67 -13.78 -36.82
C ILE A 823 8.23 -14.20 -36.50
N LYS A 824 8.07 -15.31 -35.77
CA LYS A 824 6.76 -15.76 -35.28
C LYS A 824 6.34 -14.95 -34.05
N MET A 825 5.22 -14.25 -34.13
CA MET A 825 4.68 -13.45 -33.04
C MET A 825 3.44 -14.14 -32.46
N ASN A 826 3.41 -14.36 -31.15
CA ASN A 826 2.27 -14.95 -30.43
C ASN A 826 1.79 -14.01 -29.33
N ILE A 827 0.49 -13.78 -29.23
CA ILE A 827 -0.12 -13.01 -28.14
C ILE A 827 -1.07 -13.96 -27.44
N LEU A 828 -0.81 -14.23 -26.16
CA LEU A 828 -1.60 -15.07 -25.28
C LEU A 828 -2.26 -14.19 -24.23
N TYR A 829 -3.58 -14.24 -24.17
CA TYR A 829 -4.39 -13.33 -23.36
C TYR A 829 -5.59 -14.08 -22.78
N LEU A 830 -6.13 -13.57 -21.69
CA LEU A 830 -7.39 -14.03 -21.13
C LEU A 830 -8.50 -13.69 -22.12
N ARG A 831 -9.40 -14.63 -22.41
CA ARG A 831 -10.45 -14.46 -23.42
C ARG A 831 -11.27 -13.16 -23.29
N LYS A 832 -11.49 -12.68 -22.07
CA LYS A 832 -12.24 -11.46 -21.81
C LYS A 832 -11.44 -10.17 -22.03
N HIS A 833 -10.12 -10.27 -22.23
CA HIS A 833 -9.16 -9.16 -22.39
C HIS A 833 -8.65 -9.01 -23.84
N ALA A 834 -9.54 -9.19 -24.82
CA ALA A 834 -9.19 -9.11 -26.24
C ALA A 834 -9.00 -7.67 -26.76
N GLU A 835 -9.37 -6.66 -25.98
CA GLU A 835 -9.57 -5.26 -26.39
C GLU A 835 -8.31 -4.68 -27.05
N ASN A 836 -7.15 -5.02 -26.48
CA ASN A 836 -5.87 -4.38 -26.76
C ASN A 836 -4.91 -5.21 -27.62
N VAL A 837 -5.27 -6.45 -27.93
CA VAL A 837 -4.43 -7.42 -28.64
C VAL A 837 -4.00 -6.91 -30.02
N ASP A 838 -4.93 -6.34 -30.79
CA ASP A 838 -4.60 -5.82 -32.13
C ASP A 838 -3.71 -4.59 -32.08
N HIS A 839 -3.87 -3.77 -31.05
CA HIS A 839 -3.02 -2.62 -30.83
C HIS A 839 -1.59 -3.04 -30.47
N LEU A 840 -1.45 -4.02 -29.56
CA LEU A 840 -0.17 -4.61 -29.19
C LEU A 840 0.58 -5.19 -30.41
N ILE A 841 -0.12 -5.91 -31.30
CA ILE A 841 0.46 -6.45 -32.53
C ILE A 841 1.02 -5.33 -33.43
N ARG A 842 0.29 -4.22 -33.58
CA ARG A 842 0.75 -3.10 -34.41
C ARG A 842 2.00 -2.44 -33.82
N ASN A 843 2.03 -2.22 -32.51
CA ASN A 843 3.20 -1.63 -31.85
C ASN A 843 4.41 -2.54 -31.91
N ALA A 844 4.24 -3.85 -31.65
CA ALA A 844 5.32 -4.81 -31.77
C ALA A 844 5.93 -4.83 -33.18
N LYS A 845 5.10 -4.74 -34.25
CA LYS A 845 5.60 -4.62 -35.63
C LYS A 845 6.41 -3.34 -35.85
N LEU A 846 5.92 -2.20 -35.36
CA LEU A 846 6.60 -0.92 -35.47
C LEU A 846 7.95 -0.91 -34.71
N THR A 847 7.98 -1.50 -33.52
CA THR A 847 9.21 -1.67 -32.73
C THR A 847 10.21 -2.55 -33.45
N LEU A 848 9.79 -3.71 -33.98
CA LEU A 848 10.65 -4.58 -34.77
C LEU A 848 11.20 -3.83 -35.99
N ASP A 849 10.37 -3.07 -36.71
CA ASP A 849 10.82 -2.29 -37.86
C ASP A 849 11.89 -1.27 -37.49
N TYR A 850 11.65 -0.49 -36.44
CA TYR A 850 12.57 0.55 -36.01
C TYR A 850 13.88 -0.04 -35.47
N CYS A 851 13.82 -1.04 -34.59
CA CYS A 851 15.00 -1.65 -33.99
C CYS A 851 15.82 -2.43 -35.01
N ILE A 852 15.19 -3.19 -35.92
CA ILE A 852 15.93 -3.92 -36.97
C ILE A 852 16.62 -2.96 -37.93
N GLN A 853 15.94 -1.87 -38.31
CA GLN A 853 16.52 -0.86 -39.21
C GLN A 853 17.71 -0.14 -38.57
N ASN A 854 17.61 0.23 -37.29
CA ASN A 854 18.57 1.11 -36.65
C ASN A 854 19.66 0.38 -35.84
N PHE A 855 19.34 -0.72 -35.17
CA PHE A 855 20.19 -1.36 -34.16
C PHE A 855 20.71 -2.74 -34.55
N GLY A 856 20.12 -3.37 -35.58
CA GLY A 856 20.53 -4.67 -36.11
C GLY A 856 19.47 -5.75 -35.94
N GLN A 857 19.73 -6.93 -36.51
CA GLN A 857 18.75 -8.02 -36.60
C GLN A 857 18.25 -8.50 -35.22
N TYR A 858 16.99 -8.91 -35.20
CA TYR A 858 16.38 -9.54 -34.04
C TYR A 858 17.04 -10.91 -33.76
N PRO A 859 17.48 -11.20 -32.51
CA PRO A 859 18.29 -12.39 -32.25
C PRO A 859 17.53 -13.73 -32.16
N PHE A 860 16.19 -13.73 -32.17
CA PHE A 860 15.38 -14.94 -31.95
C PHE A 860 14.41 -15.26 -33.10
N GLY A 861 13.91 -16.49 -33.17
CA GLY A 861 12.94 -16.91 -34.20
C GLY A 861 11.50 -16.53 -33.88
N SER A 862 11.20 -16.24 -32.61
CA SER A 862 9.86 -15.87 -32.16
C SER A 862 9.85 -14.84 -31.04
N ILE A 863 8.70 -14.18 -30.87
CA ILE A 863 8.40 -13.32 -29.73
C ILE A 863 6.98 -13.60 -29.24
N THR A 864 6.85 -13.88 -27.95
CA THR A 864 5.58 -14.20 -27.31
C THR A 864 5.23 -13.15 -26.26
N PHE A 865 4.07 -12.51 -26.37
CA PHE A 865 3.52 -11.66 -25.33
C PHE A 865 2.48 -12.47 -24.56
N ALA A 866 2.69 -12.64 -23.26
CA ALA A 866 1.82 -13.44 -22.39
C ALA A 866 1.26 -12.58 -21.27
N GLU A 867 -0.06 -12.53 -21.18
CA GLU A 867 -0.77 -11.94 -20.07
C GLU A 867 -0.59 -12.78 -18.79
N ILE A 868 -0.46 -12.14 -17.63
CA ILE A 868 -0.35 -12.81 -16.33
C ILE A 868 -1.30 -12.17 -15.30
N SER A 869 -1.63 -12.92 -14.24
CA SER A 869 -2.55 -12.46 -13.19
C SER A 869 -1.99 -11.29 -12.38
N SER A 870 -2.88 -10.42 -11.86
CA SER A 870 -2.54 -9.38 -10.87
C SER A 870 -2.03 -9.91 -9.52
N PHE A 871 -2.00 -11.24 -9.29
CA PHE A 871 -1.23 -11.84 -8.20
C PHE A 871 0.28 -11.58 -8.37
N THR A 872 0.75 -11.38 -9.61
CA THR A 872 2.10 -10.90 -9.87
C THR A 872 2.16 -9.37 -9.85
N LYS A 873 2.81 -8.84 -8.81
CA LYS A 873 3.10 -7.41 -8.63
C LYS A 873 4.59 -7.11 -8.71
N GLY A 874 4.92 -5.86 -9.04
CA GLY A 874 6.28 -5.30 -8.95
C GLY A 874 6.93 -4.93 -10.29
N PHE A 875 6.22 -5.10 -11.41
CA PHE A 875 6.60 -4.55 -12.72
C PHE A 875 5.34 -4.29 -13.56
N ALA A 876 5.44 -3.38 -14.53
CA ALA A 876 4.38 -3.17 -15.52
C ALA A 876 4.46 -4.20 -16.66
N ALA A 877 5.67 -4.59 -17.05
CA ALA A 877 5.95 -5.73 -17.91
C ALA A 877 7.39 -6.19 -17.68
N THR A 878 7.77 -7.33 -18.24
CA THR A 878 9.16 -7.78 -18.20
C THR A 878 9.51 -8.64 -19.41
N ALA A 879 10.57 -8.24 -20.12
CA ALA A 879 11.11 -9.00 -21.24
C ALA A 879 12.12 -10.08 -20.82
N TYR A 880 12.06 -11.19 -21.54
CA TYR A 880 12.94 -12.35 -21.53
C TYR A 880 13.24 -12.77 -22.98
N PRO A 881 14.30 -13.53 -23.25
CA PRO A 881 14.56 -14.09 -24.57
C PRO A 881 13.31 -14.78 -25.17
N SER A 882 12.84 -14.31 -26.33
CA SER A 882 11.61 -14.72 -27.02
C SER A 882 10.27 -14.56 -26.27
N ALA A 883 10.23 -13.95 -25.08
CA ALA A 883 8.99 -13.84 -24.28
C ALA A 883 8.89 -12.53 -23.49
N VAL A 884 7.70 -11.92 -23.44
CA VAL A 884 7.39 -10.74 -22.62
C VAL A 884 6.15 -11.05 -21.79
N PHE A 885 6.24 -10.87 -20.47
CA PHE A 885 5.13 -11.12 -19.55
C PHE A 885 4.57 -9.79 -19.05
N MET A 886 3.24 -9.64 -19.06
CA MET A 886 2.56 -8.38 -18.74
C MET A 886 1.35 -8.65 -17.84
N PRO A 887 1.22 -8.01 -16.66
CA PRO A 887 0.04 -8.13 -15.81
C PRO A 887 -1.22 -7.63 -16.52
N GLU A 888 -2.34 -8.28 -16.22
CA GLU A 888 -3.65 -8.02 -16.83
C GLU A 888 -4.09 -6.55 -16.78
N ASP A 889 -3.89 -5.88 -15.64
CA ASP A 889 -4.41 -4.55 -15.36
C ASP A 889 -3.52 -3.38 -15.84
N MET A 890 -2.46 -3.68 -16.60
CA MET A 890 -1.49 -2.69 -17.09
C MET A 890 -1.45 -2.56 -18.61
N VAL A 891 -1.74 -3.64 -19.35
CA VAL A 891 -1.68 -3.65 -20.83
C VAL A 891 -2.95 -4.22 -21.44
N PHE A 892 -3.28 -5.47 -21.11
CA PHE A 892 -4.36 -6.19 -21.78
C PHE A 892 -5.72 -5.62 -21.40
N HIS A 893 -5.97 -5.39 -20.12
CA HIS A 893 -7.21 -4.84 -19.59
C HIS A 893 -7.09 -3.36 -19.15
N ALA A 894 -6.45 -2.54 -20.00
CA ALA A 894 -6.35 -1.09 -19.81
C ALA A 894 -7.23 -0.34 -20.82
N ASN A 895 -7.95 0.69 -20.38
CA ASN A 895 -8.81 1.50 -21.25
C ASN A 895 -8.01 2.61 -21.96
N ILE A 896 -7.29 2.24 -23.02
CA ILE A 896 -6.52 3.17 -23.85
C ILE A 896 -7.38 4.03 -24.80
N HIS A 897 -8.70 3.80 -24.84
CA HIS A 897 -9.63 4.54 -25.70
C HIS A 897 -10.17 5.80 -25.04
N ALA A 898 -10.11 5.89 -23.71
CA ALA A 898 -10.57 7.05 -22.95
C ALA A 898 -9.76 8.32 -23.29
N ASP A 899 -8.42 8.20 -23.33
CA ASP A 899 -7.55 9.26 -23.82
C ASP A 899 -6.47 8.66 -24.74
N LYS A 900 -6.53 9.03 -26.03
CA LYS A 900 -5.53 8.62 -27.03
C LYS A 900 -4.12 9.13 -26.72
N LYS A 901 -3.98 10.13 -25.83
CA LYS A 901 -2.68 10.57 -25.33
C LYS A 901 -2.09 9.61 -24.30
N GLN A 902 -2.80 8.58 -23.83
CA GLN A 902 -2.37 7.66 -22.76
C GLN A 902 -2.19 6.22 -23.27
N ASP A 903 -1.63 6.08 -24.47
CA ASP A 903 -1.36 4.77 -25.06
C ASP A 903 -0.18 4.06 -24.37
N VAL A 904 -0.46 3.39 -23.24
CA VAL A 904 0.55 2.63 -22.49
C VAL A 904 0.98 1.35 -23.20
N ILE A 905 0.21 0.85 -24.16
CA ILE A 905 0.65 -0.29 -24.96
C ILE A 905 1.84 0.12 -25.82
N ASN A 906 1.82 1.33 -26.37
CA ASN A 906 2.97 1.86 -27.12
C ASN A 906 4.18 2.04 -26.21
N GLU A 907 3.99 2.68 -25.05
CA GLU A 907 5.04 2.87 -24.04
C GLU A 907 5.66 1.52 -23.66
N LEU A 908 4.84 0.59 -23.18
CA LEU A 908 5.32 -0.60 -22.54
C LEU A 908 5.75 -1.69 -23.53
N ALA A 909 5.01 -1.92 -24.62
CA ALA A 909 5.41 -2.94 -25.60
C ALA A 909 6.69 -2.53 -26.34
N GLY A 910 6.82 -1.24 -26.68
CA GLY A 910 8.00 -0.70 -27.34
C GLY A 910 9.24 -0.72 -26.43
N HIS A 911 9.08 -0.24 -25.20
CA HIS A 911 10.13 -0.27 -24.17
C HIS A 911 10.62 -1.69 -23.91
N GLU A 912 9.70 -2.61 -23.57
CA GLU A 912 10.06 -3.97 -23.19
C GLU A 912 10.68 -4.77 -24.33
N LEU A 913 10.13 -4.66 -25.54
CA LEU A 913 10.68 -5.36 -26.70
C LEU A 913 12.08 -4.82 -27.06
N SER A 914 12.35 -3.53 -26.83
CA SER A 914 13.67 -2.95 -27.05
C SER A 914 14.75 -3.50 -26.13
N HIS A 915 14.40 -4.01 -24.93
CA HIS A 915 15.36 -4.65 -24.03
C HIS A 915 16.04 -5.90 -24.63
N LEU A 916 15.49 -6.47 -25.71
CA LEU A 916 16.16 -7.55 -26.43
C LEU A 916 17.41 -7.08 -27.20
N TRP A 917 17.53 -5.77 -27.47
CA TRP A 917 18.80 -5.14 -27.83
C TRP A 917 19.51 -4.59 -26.59
N TRP A 918 18.75 -4.03 -25.63
CA TRP A 918 19.27 -3.37 -24.42
C TRP A 918 19.17 -4.25 -23.15
N GLY A 919 20.20 -5.06 -22.89
CA GLY A 919 20.42 -5.74 -21.59
C GLY A 919 19.95 -7.20 -21.49
N ASN A 920 18.85 -7.59 -22.14
CA ASN A 920 18.29 -8.94 -21.98
C ASN A 920 18.83 -9.98 -22.98
N SER A 921 19.66 -9.58 -23.95
CA SER A 921 20.27 -10.52 -24.91
C SER A 921 21.61 -10.03 -25.46
N LEU A 922 21.64 -9.01 -26.33
CA LEU A 922 22.87 -8.67 -27.09
C LEU A 922 24.00 -8.09 -26.22
N ILE A 923 23.64 -7.37 -25.16
CA ILE A 923 24.56 -6.82 -24.18
C ILE A 923 24.15 -7.27 -22.78
N ASN A 924 25.11 -7.34 -21.86
CA ASN A 924 24.88 -7.60 -20.45
C ASN A 924 25.83 -6.72 -19.62
N PRO A 925 25.45 -5.49 -19.24
CA PRO A 925 26.28 -4.63 -18.39
C PRO A 925 26.60 -5.31 -17.05
N ASP A 926 27.81 -5.13 -16.51
CA ASP A 926 28.08 -5.56 -15.13
C ASP A 926 27.58 -4.52 -14.12
N GLU A 927 27.38 -4.95 -12.88
CA GLU A 927 26.87 -4.11 -11.79
C GLU A 927 27.87 -3.00 -11.43
N ARG A 928 27.60 -1.79 -11.93
CA ARG A 928 28.40 -0.56 -11.73
C ARG A 928 27.56 0.70 -11.93
N GLU A 929 28.09 1.85 -11.51
CA GLU A 929 27.55 3.17 -11.84
C GLU A 929 27.31 3.30 -13.36
N GLY A 930 26.10 3.74 -13.74
CA GLY A 930 25.72 3.93 -15.14
C GLY A 930 25.30 2.66 -15.88
N SER A 931 25.32 1.48 -15.26
CA SER A 931 24.85 0.23 -15.90
C SER A 931 23.37 0.31 -16.29
N VAL A 932 22.53 0.90 -15.43
CA VAL A 932 21.08 1.06 -15.64
C VAL A 932 20.75 2.06 -16.76
N MET A 933 21.65 3.01 -17.05
CA MET A 933 21.52 3.87 -18.23
C MET A 933 21.56 3.04 -19.52
N LEU A 934 22.38 2.00 -19.58
CA LEU A 934 22.51 1.15 -20.78
C LEU A 934 21.29 0.26 -21.02
N THR A 935 20.43 0.06 -20.01
CA THR A 935 19.21 -0.73 -20.14
C THR A 935 17.98 0.16 -20.25
N GLU A 936 17.72 1.00 -19.24
CA GLU A 936 16.47 1.77 -19.14
C GLU A 936 16.49 3.04 -19.97
N THR A 937 17.58 3.82 -19.95
CA THR A 937 17.63 5.07 -20.74
C THR A 937 17.55 4.79 -22.23
N LEU A 938 18.20 3.72 -22.72
CA LEU A 938 18.15 3.34 -24.13
C LEU A 938 16.78 2.80 -24.55
N ALA A 939 16.12 2.05 -23.67
CA ALA A 939 14.75 1.61 -23.89
C ALA A 939 13.78 2.79 -23.94
N MET A 940 13.89 3.74 -23.00
CA MET A 940 13.11 4.99 -23.01
C MET A 940 13.37 5.87 -24.25
N TYR A 941 14.61 5.96 -24.73
CA TYR A 941 14.89 6.66 -25.99
C TYR A 941 14.19 5.98 -27.16
N THR A 942 14.25 4.64 -27.23
CA THR A 942 13.58 3.85 -28.26
C THR A 942 12.07 4.10 -28.23
N GLU A 943 11.47 4.08 -27.04
CA GLU A 943 10.07 4.41 -26.81
C GLU A 943 9.72 5.80 -27.35
N MET A 944 10.49 6.85 -27.02
CA MET A 944 10.22 8.21 -27.49
C MET A 944 10.30 8.32 -29.03
N MET A 945 11.21 7.59 -29.68
CA MET A 945 11.32 7.60 -31.14
C MET A 945 10.14 6.86 -31.81
N LEU A 946 9.67 5.76 -31.22
CA LEU A 946 8.45 5.08 -31.66
C LEU A 946 7.22 5.98 -31.49
N TYR A 947 7.11 6.65 -30.33
CA TYR A 947 6.04 7.60 -30.05
C TYR A 947 6.04 8.77 -31.04
N LYS A 948 7.21 9.32 -31.38
CA LYS A 948 7.39 10.33 -32.43
C LYS A 948 6.93 9.82 -33.79
N LYS A 949 7.26 8.57 -34.16
CA LYS A 949 6.86 7.98 -35.44
C LYS A 949 5.34 7.78 -35.55
N MET A 950 4.68 7.45 -34.44
CA MET A 950 3.24 7.20 -34.40
C MET A 950 2.40 8.48 -34.30
N HIS A 951 2.84 9.44 -33.48
CA HIS A 951 2.02 10.61 -33.11
C HIS A 951 2.63 11.95 -33.52
N GLY A 952 3.85 11.96 -34.08
CA GLY A 952 4.58 13.16 -34.46
C GLY A 952 5.36 13.79 -33.31
N GLU A 953 6.25 14.72 -33.67
CA GLU A 953 7.20 15.36 -32.75
C GLU A 953 6.50 16.20 -31.68
N ALA A 954 5.41 16.92 -32.03
CA ALA A 954 4.67 17.74 -31.08
C ALA A 954 4.12 16.90 -29.91
N LYS A 955 3.61 15.71 -30.20
CA LYS A 955 3.09 14.79 -29.18
C LYS A 955 4.20 14.17 -28.34
N MET A 956 5.34 13.81 -28.95
CA MET A 956 6.52 13.39 -28.20
C MET A 956 7.00 14.49 -27.23
N LYS A 957 6.96 15.77 -27.65
CA LYS A 957 7.31 16.91 -26.76
C LYS A 957 6.34 17.10 -25.60
N GLU A 958 5.04 16.90 -25.82
CA GLU A 958 4.05 16.84 -24.72
C GLU A 958 4.41 15.71 -23.72
N ARG A 959 4.78 14.53 -24.22
CA ARG A 959 5.18 13.39 -23.38
C ARG A 959 6.47 13.66 -22.59
N LEU A 960 7.48 14.25 -23.22
CA LEU A 960 8.73 14.61 -22.54
C LEU A 960 8.52 15.61 -21.40
N LYS A 961 7.52 16.50 -21.50
CA LYS A 961 7.16 17.39 -20.37
C LYS A 961 6.66 16.59 -19.17
N ILE A 962 5.96 15.48 -19.38
CA ILE A 962 5.52 14.59 -18.28
C ILE A 962 6.74 13.94 -17.61
N HIS A 963 7.70 13.40 -18.38
CA HIS A 963 8.94 12.85 -17.82
C HIS A 963 9.78 13.92 -17.11
N GLN A 964 9.91 15.10 -17.69
CA GLN A 964 10.56 16.24 -17.04
C GLN A 964 9.89 16.56 -15.70
N GLN A 965 8.56 16.55 -15.64
CA GLN A 965 7.81 16.75 -14.41
C GLN A 965 8.04 15.65 -13.36
N ILE A 966 8.06 14.38 -13.77
CA ILE A 966 8.38 13.25 -12.88
C ILE A 966 9.79 13.43 -12.28
N TYR A 967 10.78 13.73 -13.13
CA TYR A 967 12.13 14.04 -12.69
C TYR A 967 12.16 15.23 -11.71
N ASP A 968 11.48 16.32 -12.03
CA ASP A 968 11.44 17.51 -11.18
C ASP A 968 10.73 17.27 -9.83
N ASN A 969 9.79 16.34 -9.78
CA ASN A 969 9.12 15.95 -8.54
C ASN A 969 9.98 15.04 -7.65
N GLU A 970 10.82 14.18 -8.24
CA GLU A 970 11.63 13.20 -7.51
C GLU A 970 13.06 13.66 -7.20
N LYS A 971 13.65 14.58 -7.99
CA LYS A 971 15.07 15.01 -7.86
C LYS A 971 15.44 15.60 -6.49
N GLY A 972 14.47 16.11 -5.74
CA GLY A 972 14.68 16.64 -4.39
C GLY A 972 14.52 15.58 -3.30
N LEU A 973 14.05 14.39 -3.65
CA LEU A 973 13.84 13.28 -2.74
C LEU A 973 15.06 12.34 -2.79
N SER A 974 15.70 12.14 -3.93
CA SER A 974 16.89 11.27 -4.04
C SER A 974 18.20 12.05 -4.25
N GLU A 975 19.33 11.32 -4.21
CA GLU A 975 20.64 11.88 -4.52
C GLU A 975 20.72 12.18 -6.02
N ASN A 976 20.79 13.46 -6.37
CA ASN A 976 20.90 13.86 -7.76
C ASN A 976 22.31 13.56 -8.28
N GLN A 977 22.39 12.81 -9.38
CA GLN A 977 23.64 12.35 -9.96
C GLN A 977 23.66 12.53 -11.48
N PRO A 978 24.85 12.63 -12.09
CA PRO A 978 24.99 12.61 -13.53
C PRO A 978 24.41 11.33 -14.15
N LEU A 979 23.81 11.44 -15.33
CA LEU A 979 23.13 10.32 -16.00
C LEU A 979 24.10 9.15 -16.28
N TYR A 980 25.36 9.43 -16.64
CA TYR A 980 26.35 8.36 -16.90
C TYR A 980 26.76 7.56 -15.66
N LYS A 981 26.37 8.00 -14.46
CA LYS A 981 26.65 7.35 -13.17
C LYS A 981 25.41 6.76 -12.50
N VAL A 982 24.24 6.96 -13.09
CA VAL A 982 22.96 6.58 -12.51
C VAL A 982 22.92 5.14 -12.02
N THR A 983 22.32 4.94 -10.86
CA THR A 983 22.16 3.66 -10.18
C THR A 983 20.68 3.23 -10.17
N ALA A 984 20.42 1.97 -9.83
CA ALA A 984 19.07 1.38 -9.92
C ALA A 984 18.05 2.04 -8.98
N GLU A 985 18.52 2.62 -7.87
CA GLU A 985 17.67 3.30 -6.87
C GLU A 985 17.08 4.62 -7.40
N ASN A 986 17.65 5.17 -8.49
CA ASN A 986 17.30 6.49 -9.02
C ASN A 986 16.53 6.40 -10.34
N ALA A 987 15.38 5.72 -10.33
CA ALA A 987 14.57 5.46 -11.53
C ALA A 987 14.15 6.73 -12.30
N HIS A 988 13.78 7.83 -11.64
CA HIS A 988 13.48 9.08 -12.36
C HIS A 988 14.68 9.65 -13.12
N ILE A 989 15.92 9.32 -12.74
CA ILE A 989 17.12 9.70 -13.48
C ILE A 989 17.28 8.77 -14.69
N SER A 990 17.27 7.45 -14.48
CA SER A 990 17.52 6.48 -15.56
C SER A 990 16.40 6.45 -16.62
N TYR A 991 15.14 6.59 -16.20
CA TYR A 991 13.98 6.62 -17.10
C TYR A 991 13.70 8.04 -17.60
N SER A 992 13.31 8.95 -16.69
CA SER A 992 12.75 10.25 -17.07
C SER A 992 13.82 11.26 -17.53
N LYS A 993 14.88 11.51 -16.74
CA LYS A 993 16.02 12.35 -17.20
C LYS A 993 16.68 11.71 -18.41
N GLY A 994 16.83 10.39 -18.41
CA GLY A 994 17.33 9.60 -19.54
C GLY A 994 16.61 9.89 -20.86
N ALA A 995 15.27 9.79 -20.88
CA ALA A 995 14.45 10.10 -22.04
C ALA A 995 14.67 11.54 -22.53
N VAL A 996 14.62 12.52 -21.62
CA VAL A 996 14.80 13.94 -21.93
C VAL A 996 16.19 14.22 -22.52
N VAL A 997 17.23 13.65 -21.91
CA VAL A 997 18.63 13.84 -22.33
C VAL A 997 18.86 13.22 -23.71
N MET A 998 18.40 11.99 -23.94
CA MET A 998 18.59 11.31 -25.23
C MET A 998 17.82 11.99 -26.36
N VAL A 999 16.62 12.51 -26.12
CA VAL A 999 15.91 13.31 -27.14
C VAL A 999 16.61 14.63 -27.40
N LYS A 1000 17.08 15.35 -26.36
CA LYS A 1000 17.89 16.56 -26.55
C LYS A 1000 19.17 16.29 -27.35
N LEU A 1001 19.82 15.14 -27.11
CA LEU A 1001 20.96 14.70 -27.92
C LEU A 1001 20.55 14.51 -29.39
N SER A 1002 19.41 13.84 -29.63
CA SER A 1002 18.87 13.65 -30.98
C SER A 1002 18.53 14.96 -31.68
N GLU A 1003 18.05 15.99 -30.97
CA GLU A 1003 17.85 17.33 -31.52
C GLU A 1003 19.18 18.03 -31.84
N LEU A 1004 20.21 17.80 -31.02
CA LEU A 1004 21.53 18.43 -31.16
C LEU A 1004 22.34 17.88 -32.34
N ILE A 1005 22.40 16.56 -32.51
CA ILE A 1005 23.27 15.91 -33.50
C ILE A 1005 22.51 15.15 -34.60
N GLY A 1006 21.18 15.05 -34.49
CA GLY A 1006 20.32 14.34 -35.42
C GLY A 1006 20.09 12.86 -35.04
N GLU A 1007 18.85 12.39 -35.21
CA GLU A 1007 18.40 11.02 -34.88
C GLU A 1007 19.26 9.95 -35.56
N ASN A 1008 19.57 10.12 -36.85
CA ASN A 1008 20.41 9.17 -37.59
C ASN A 1008 21.81 9.02 -36.99
N LYS A 1009 22.42 10.10 -36.47
CA LYS A 1009 23.75 10.03 -35.84
C LYS A 1009 23.67 9.34 -34.48
N VAL A 1010 22.63 9.63 -33.69
CA VAL A 1010 22.39 8.93 -32.42
C VAL A 1010 22.20 7.44 -32.67
N ASN A 1011 21.32 7.06 -33.58
CA ASN A 1011 21.08 5.66 -33.93
C ASN A 1011 22.33 4.96 -34.47
N MET A 1012 23.15 5.65 -35.27
CA MET A 1012 24.44 5.13 -35.73
C MET A 1012 25.40 4.88 -34.56
N ALA A 1013 25.49 5.78 -33.58
CA ALA A 1013 26.29 5.56 -32.38
C ALA A 1013 25.78 4.38 -31.54
N LEU A 1014 24.45 4.25 -31.38
CA LEU A 1014 23.84 3.12 -30.68
C LEU A 1014 24.11 1.78 -31.37
N LYS A 1015 24.05 1.76 -32.71
CA LYS A 1015 24.42 0.59 -33.51
C LYS A 1015 25.89 0.22 -33.32
N ASN A 1016 26.79 1.19 -33.45
CA ASN A 1016 28.23 0.98 -33.24
C ASN A 1016 28.52 0.50 -31.81
N PHE A 1017 27.81 1.05 -30.82
CA PHE A 1017 27.92 0.63 -29.43
C PHE A 1017 27.54 -0.85 -29.27
N LEU A 1018 26.42 -1.30 -29.86
CA LEU A 1018 26.04 -2.71 -29.84
C LEU A 1018 27.10 -3.58 -30.53
N GLU A 1019 27.55 -3.23 -31.72
CA GLU A 1019 28.53 -4.02 -32.49
C GLU A 1019 29.87 -4.13 -31.76
N ASN A 1020 30.35 -3.05 -31.13
CA ASN A 1020 31.64 -2.99 -30.45
C ASN A 1020 31.61 -3.58 -29.03
N ASN A 1021 30.43 -3.75 -28.43
CA ASN A 1021 30.29 -4.19 -27.05
C ASN A 1021 29.31 -5.36 -26.89
N ARG A 1022 29.15 -6.19 -27.92
CA ARG A 1022 28.41 -7.45 -27.79
C ARG A 1022 29.01 -8.30 -26.68
N TYR A 1023 28.12 -9.00 -25.99
CA TYR A 1023 28.52 -10.07 -25.09
C TYR A 1023 29.55 -11.01 -25.78
N PRO A 1024 30.62 -11.48 -25.09
CA PRO A 1024 30.85 -11.49 -23.64
C PRO A 1024 31.53 -10.26 -23.02
N LYS A 1025 31.76 -9.19 -23.79
CA LYS A 1025 32.17 -7.91 -23.20
C LYS A 1025 31.02 -7.36 -22.35
N LYS A 1026 31.33 -6.90 -21.13
CA LYS A 1026 30.36 -6.21 -20.25
C LYS A 1026 30.49 -4.69 -20.50
N PRO A 1027 29.56 -4.05 -21.24
CA PRO A 1027 29.69 -2.64 -21.59
C PRO A 1027 29.54 -1.70 -20.40
N ARG A 1028 30.12 -0.52 -20.52
CA ARG A 1028 30.02 0.59 -19.56
C ARG A 1028 29.35 1.81 -20.19
N SER A 1029 28.77 2.67 -19.37
CA SER A 1029 28.19 3.96 -19.82
C SER A 1029 29.20 4.81 -20.60
N ILE A 1030 30.48 4.73 -20.24
CA ILE A 1030 31.58 5.43 -20.92
C ILE A 1030 31.78 4.93 -22.35
N ASP A 1031 31.60 3.62 -22.59
CA ASP A 1031 31.76 3.04 -23.93
C ASP A 1031 30.70 3.61 -24.88
N LEU A 1032 29.49 3.85 -24.38
CA LEU A 1032 28.41 4.54 -25.11
C LEU A 1032 28.74 6.02 -25.37
N LEU A 1033 29.21 6.76 -24.36
CA LEU A 1033 29.61 8.16 -24.54
C LEU A 1033 30.71 8.31 -25.61
N ASN A 1034 31.65 7.36 -25.65
CA ASN A 1034 32.70 7.34 -26.67
C ASN A 1034 32.13 7.19 -28.08
N GLU A 1035 31.08 6.38 -28.28
CA GLU A 1035 30.41 6.29 -29.58
C GLU A 1035 29.70 7.59 -29.96
N PHE A 1036 29.09 8.31 -29.00
CA PHE A 1036 28.53 9.64 -29.26
C PHE A 1036 29.60 10.65 -29.68
N TYR A 1037 30.79 10.64 -29.04
CA TYR A 1037 31.88 11.52 -29.44
C TYR A 1037 32.41 11.21 -30.85
N LYS A 1038 32.47 9.93 -31.24
CA LYS A 1038 32.93 9.53 -32.58
C LYS A 1038 32.03 10.03 -33.70
N VAL A 1039 30.70 9.98 -33.51
CA VAL A 1039 29.75 10.43 -34.54
C VAL A 1039 29.56 11.95 -34.58
N SER A 1040 29.98 12.66 -33.52
CA SER A 1040 29.89 14.12 -33.45
C SER A 1040 31.04 14.76 -32.63
N PRO A 1041 32.29 14.74 -33.14
CA PRO A 1041 33.46 15.23 -32.41
C PRO A 1041 33.35 16.70 -31.97
N ASP A 1042 32.76 17.54 -32.82
CA ASP A 1042 32.61 18.99 -32.58
C ASP A 1042 31.61 19.34 -31.46
N LYS A 1043 30.82 18.37 -30.99
CA LYS A 1043 29.76 18.55 -29.97
C LYS A 1043 30.09 17.91 -28.63
N ARG A 1044 31.36 17.56 -28.39
CA ARG A 1044 31.79 16.87 -27.18
C ARG A 1044 31.43 17.61 -25.88
N LYS A 1045 31.57 18.94 -25.85
CA LYS A 1045 31.24 19.75 -24.66
C LYS A 1045 29.75 19.72 -24.35
N GLU A 1046 28.91 19.83 -25.37
CA GLU A 1046 27.46 19.75 -25.21
C GLU A 1046 27.00 18.34 -24.81
N ILE A 1047 27.64 17.29 -25.31
CA ILE A 1047 27.40 15.90 -24.87
C ILE A 1047 27.81 15.74 -23.41
N ASP A 1048 28.98 16.23 -23.00
CA ASP A 1048 29.41 16.18 -21.60
C ASP A 1048 28.42 16.90 -20.68
N LYS A 1049 27.90 18.06 -21.09
CA LYS A 1049 26.87 18.78 -20.34
C LYS A 1049 25.57 17.97 -20.16
N LEU A 1050 25.19 17.19 -21.17
CA LEU A 1050 23.96 16.39 -21.10
C LEU A 1050 24.08 15.17 -20.19
N PHE A 1051 25.23 14.49 -20.19
CA PHE A 1051 25.39 13.21 -19.49
C PHE A 1051 26.17 13.29 -18.19
N LYS A 1052 27.15 14.20 -18.08
CA LYS A 1052 28.09 14.29 -16.95
C LYS A 1052 27.75 15.40 -15.94
N GLU A 1053 26.90 16.35 -16.31
CA GLU A 1053 26.43 17.40 -15.39
C GLU A 1053 25.06 17.03 -14.76
N ILE A 1054 24.77 17.68 -13.62
CA ILE A 1054 23.58 17.41 -12.79
C ILE A 1054 22.41 18.28 -13.24
#